data_AF-A0A7K4LDP5-F1
#
_entry.id   AF-A0A7K4LDP5-F1
#
_cell.length_a   1.000
_cell.length_b   1.000
_cell.length_c   1.000
_cell.angle_alpha   90.00
_cell.angle_beta   90.00
_cell.angle_gamma   90.00
#
_symmetry.space_group_name_H-M   'P 1'
#
loop_
_entity.id
_entity.type
_entity.pdbx_description
1 polymer ?
#
loop_
_entity_poly.entity_id
_entity_poly.type
_entity_poly.pdbx_seq_one_letter_code
_entity_poly.pdbx_strand_id
1 'polypeptide(L)'
;KQPGILSTTLFLTESSINYLLKMALEKIAFLPFGYLIDQWRWNVFNGRTPPSRYNYDWWYLRTKYQGICAPVSRNESNFDPGAKYHIPGNTPYIRYFVSFILQFQFHKALCQAANHTGPLHTCDIYMSKEAGAKLSQVLAAGSSRSWQEILQDLTGTDKMDAGALLEYFSPVTEWLQQQNNKTNEVLGWPEFDWRPPVPEGYPEGIDKIADEEQAKEFLAEYNRTAEEVWNAYTEASWAYNTNITDHNKEIMLEKNLAMNKHTLEYGMRARQFDSSDFQDQSVIRILNKLSVIERAALPEDELKEYNTILSDMETTYSVAKVCRDDKVCHPLDPDLTDILASSRDYDELLFAWKGWRDASGKLIRDKYKRYVALSNKAAVLNGYTDNGAFWRSLYETPTFEEDLEKLYVQLQPLYLNLHAYVRRVLYNKYGPERVNLNGPIPAHLLGNMWAQSWSNIFDLVMPFPGATKVDATPAMKSQGWTAKRMFEESDRFFTSLGLIPMPQEFWDKSMIEKPADGREVVCHASAWDFYNRKDFRIKQCTVVNMDDLITVHHEMGHVQYFLQYMEQPISFRDGANPGFHEAVGDVMALSVSTPKHLHSINLLDQVTENEESDINYLMSVALDKIAFLPFGYLMDQWRWKVFDGRIKEEEYNQQWWNLRLKYQGLCPPVPRSEDDFDPGAKFHIPANVPYIRYFVSFVIQFQFHEALCKAAGHTGPLHTCDIYQSKAAGSLLGEALKLGFSKPWPEAMELITGQPNMSAEALMSYFEPLMTWLTKENANNGDVLGWPEYDWTPYAATQAQSDSDRANFLGMSLSRKQATAGGWVLLALALVFVLTTIILGVKMALGRRRAFKSSSEMELK
;
A
#
# COMPACT_ATOMS: atom_id res chain seq x y z
N LYS A 1 67.57 41.72 -56.17
CA LYS A 1 66.91 40.90 -57.23
C LYS A 1 66.42 39.61 -56.60
N GLN A 2 65.16 39.57 -56.17
CA GLN A 2 64.39 38.37 -55.83
C GLN A 2 63.16 38.38 -56.75
N PRO A 3 62.84 37.30 -57.48
CA PRO A 3 61.60 37.23 -58.24
C PRO A 3 60.52 36.46 -57.47
N GLY A 4 59.46 37.20 -57.09
CA GLY A 4 58.06 36.86 -57.33
C GLY A 4 57.45 35.62 -56.69
N ILE A 5 56.92 35.76 -55.47
CA ILE A 5 55.71 35.05 -55.03
C ILE A 5 54.57 36.08 -55.10
N LEU A 6 53.70 35.95 -56.10
CA LEU A 6 52.49 36.73 -56.25
C LEU A 6 51.48 36.29 -55.19
N SER A 7 51.39 37.06 -54.10
CA SER A 7 50.25 37.06 -53.19
C SER A 7 49.07 37.73 -53.92
N THR A 8 48.22 36.94 -54.56
CA THR A 8 46.87 37.37 -54.94
C THR A 8 45.98 37.31 -53.71
N THR A 9 46.17 38.27 -52.80
CA THR A 9 45.15 38.59 -51.80
C THR A 9 44.09 39.42 -52.53
N LEU A 10 43.08 38.76 -53.11
CA LEU A 10 41.86 39.46 -53.49
C LEU A 10 41.29 40.00 -52.17
N PHE A 11 41.17 41.33 -52.03
CA PHE A 11 40.44 41.93 -50.92
C PHE A 11 38.99 41.44 -51.00
N LEU A 12 38.66 40.37 -50.27
CA LEU A 12 37.28 39.97 -50.03
C LEU A 12 36.61 41.12 -49.31
N THR A 13 35.55 41.65 -49.91
CA THR A 13 34.77 42.72 -49.30
C THR A 13 34.10 42.19 -48.03
N GLU A 14 33.95 43.05 -47.03
CA GLU A 14 33.20 42.74 -45.80
C GLU A 14 31.82 42.14 -46.10
N SER A 15 31.19 42.58 -47.19
CA SER A 15 29.93 42.04 -47.70
C SER A 15 29.99 40.54 -48.02
N SER A 16 31.09 40.05 -48.61
CA SER A 16 31.26 38.65 -49.00
C SER A 16 31.46 37.76 -47.78
N ILE A 17 32.23 38.24 -46.79
CA ILE A 17 32.40 37.53 -45.51
C ILE A 17 31.07 37.47 -44.76
N ASN A 18 30.32 38.57 -44.69
CA ASN A 18 29.01 38.59 -44.02
C ASN A 18 28.00 37.65 -44.71
N TYR A 19 27.98 37.61 -46.05
CA TYR A 19 27.15 36.68 -46.81
C TYR A 19 27.53 35.21 -46.51
N LEU A 20 28.82 34.88 -46.59
CA LEU A 20 29.31 33.53 -46.32
C LEU A 20 29.10 33.12 -44.87
N LEU A 21 29.24 34.04 -43.91
CA LEU A 21 28.95 33.78 -42.51
C LEU A 21 27.47 33.48 -42.29
N LYS A 22 26.57 34.26 -42.89
CA LYS A 22 25.12 33.96 -42.86
C LYS A 22 24.83 32.58 -43.43
N MET A 23 25.40 32.26 -44.59
CA MET A 23 25.26 30.93 -45.21
C MET A 23 25.83 29.83 -44.31
N ALA A 24 26.95 30.07 -43.64
CA ALA A 24 27.56 29.10 -42.73
C ALA A 24 26.68 28.86 -41.48
N LEU A 25 26.08 29.91 -40.91
CA LEU A 25 25.14 29.78 -39.79
C LEU A 25 23.91 28.94 -40.16
N GLU A 26 23.44 28.99 -41.40
CA GLU A 26 22.31 28.18 -41.84
C GLU A 26 22.70 26.74 -42.22
N LYS A 27 23.85 26.57 -42.87
CA LYS A 27 24.23 25.30 -43.52
C LYS A 27 25.24 24.51 -42.70
N ILE A 28 26.32 25.14 -42.25
CA ILE A 28 27.39 24.50 -41.49
C ILE A 28 26.94 24.17 -40.07
N ALA A 29 26.29 25.12 -39.37
CA ALA A 29 25.80 24.86 -38.02
C ALA A 29 24.70 23.78 -37.95
N PHE A 30 23.98 23.57 -39.05
CA PHE A 30 22.96 22.53 -39.17
C PHE A 30 23.55 21.12 -39.34
N LEU A 31 24.66 20.96 -40.10
CA LEU A 31 25.19 19.65 -40.48
C LEU A 31 25.34 18.67 -39.31
N PRO A 32 25.94 19.04 -38.16
CA PRO A 32 26.09 18.09 -37.07
C PRO A 32 24.74 17.70 -36.44
N PHE A 33 23.74 18.59 -36.43
CA PHE A 33 22.38 18.27 -36.01
C PHE A 33 21.70 17.24 -36.93
N GLY A 34 21.87 17.41 -38.24
CA GLY A 34 21.38 16.48 -39.26
C GLY A 34 21.92 15.06 -39.06
N TYR A 35 23.19 14.96 -38.69
CA TYR A 35 23.87 13.69 -38.45
C TYR A 35 23.50 13.05 -37.11
N LEU A 36 23.50 13.84 -36.01
CA LEU A 36 23.32 13.29 -34.67
C LEU A 36 21.93 12.72 -34.41
N ILE A 37 20.89 13.22 -35.09
CA ILE A 37 19.52 12.73 -34.91
C ILE A 37 19.41 11.25 -35.27
N ASP A 38 19.93 10.84 -36.43
CA ASP A 38 19.88 9.43 -36.81
C ASP A 38 20.96 8.61 -36.12
N GLN A 39 22.09 9.18 -35.68
CA GLN A 39 22.98 8.48 -34.74
C GLN A 39 22.26 8.08 -33.45
N TRP A 40 21.49 9.00 -32.86
CA TRP A 40 20.66 8.71 -31.70
C TRP A 40 19.63 7.61 -32.02
N ARG A 41 18.89 7.74 -33.13
CA ARG A 41 17.89 6.73 -33.54
C ARG A 41 18.48 5.36 -33.81
N TRP A 42 19.66 5.29 -34.46
CA TRP A 42 20.35 4.03 -34.70
C TRP A 42 20.75 3.38 -33.38
N ASN A 43 21.22 4.16 -32.40
CA ASN A 43 21.53 3.66 -31.06
C ASN A 43 20.28 3.19 -30.30
N VAL A 44 19.14 3.85 -30.47
CA VAL A 44 17.86 3.39 -29.93
C VAL A 44 17.46 2.06 -30.59
N PHE A 45 17.48 1.97 -31.92
CA PHE A 45 17.06 0.77 -32.65
C PHE A 45 17.97 -0.44 -32.42
N ASN A 46 19.26 -0.23 -32.15
CA ASN A 46 20.20 -1.31 -31.87
C ASN A 46 20.38 -1.60 -30.35
N GLY A 47 19.64 -0.89 -29.49
CA GLY A 47 19.62 -1.10 -28.04
C GLY A 47 20.79 -0.46 -27.26
N ARG A 48 21.70 0.27 -27.91
CA ARG A 48 22.78 1.00 -27.22
C ARG A 48 22.30 2.20 -26.39
N THR A 49 21.18 2.79 -26.78
CA THR A 49 20.48 3.83 -26.03
C THR A 49 19.18 3.20 -25.50
N PRO A 50 19.18 2.64 -24.28
CA PRO A 50 17.97 2.07 -23.67
C PRO A 50 16.96 3.16 -23.30
N PRO A 51 15.68 2.82 -23.06
CA PRO A 51 14.64 3.78 -22.66
C PRO A 51 15.01 4.68 -21.48
N SER A 52 15.83 4.18 -20.54
CA SER A 52 16.33 4.93 -19.38
C SER A 52 17.43 5.95 -19.71
N ARG A 53 17.81 6.11 -20.98
CA ARG A 53 18.88 7.02 -21.43
C ARG A 53 18.52 7.82 -22.67
N TYR A 54 17.23 7.85 -23.03
CA TYR A 54 16.76 8.50 -24.25
C TYR A 54 17.14 9.98 -24.26
N ASN A 55 16.92 10.69 -23.16
CA ASN A 55 17.15 12.12 -23.10
C ASN A 55 18.63 12.48 -22.84
N TYR A 56 19.31 11.70 -22.00
CA TYR A 56 20.74 11.83 -21.72
C TYR A 56 21.56 11.64 -22.99
N ASP A 57 21.37 10.53 -23.71
CA ASP A 57 22.16 10.24 -24.91
C ASP A 57 21.85 11.26 -26.01
N TRP A 58 20.63 11.81 -26.05
CA TRP A 58 20.27 12.92 -26.94
C TRP A 58 21.12 14.16 -26.67
N TRP A 59 21.17 14.64 -25.43
CA TRP A 59 21.97 15.82 -25.06
C TRP A 59 23.47 15.59 -25.10
N TYR A 60 23.92 14.38 -24.79
CA TYR A 60 25.31 13.95 -24.99
C TYR A 60 25.72 14.08 -26.46
N LEU A 61 24.92 13.57 -27.39
CA LEU A 61 25.21 13.66 -28.82
C LEU A 61 25.15 15.12 -29.33
N ARG A 62 24.24 15.94 -28.80
CA ARG A 62 24.19 17.37 -29.10
C ARG A 62 25.44 18.11 -28.65
N THR A 63 25.92 17.85 -27.44
CA THR A 63 27.17 18.44 -26.94
C THR A 63 28.35 17.92 -27.75
N LYS A 64 28.42 16.61 -27.98
CA LYS A 64 29.50 15.95 -28.73
C LYS A 64 29.65 16.41 -30.17
N TYR A 65 28.57 16.72 -30.88
CA TYR A 65 28.65 17.07 -32.31
C TYR A 65 28.44 18.56 -32.58
N GLN A 66 27.76 19.30 -31.70
CA GLN A 66 27.46 20.72 -31.90
C GLN A 66 28.09 21.65 -30.84
N GLY A 67 28.57 21.12 -29.71
CA GLY A 67 28.95 21.95 -28.57
C GLY A 67 27.77 22.71 -27.96
N ILE A 68 26.54 22.19 -28.08
CA ILE A 68 25.34 22.85 -27.53
C ILE A 68 24.78 22.03 -26.36
N CYS A 69 24.70 22.68 -25.20
CA CYS A 69 24.09 22.16 -23.98
C CYS A 69 22.63 22.60 -23.83
N ALA A 70 21.92 21.98 -22.88
CA ALA A 70 20.58 22.40 -22.52
C ALA A 70 20.62 23.71 -21.71
N PRO A 71 19.71 24.67 -21.97
CA PRO A 71 19.70 25.96 -21.26
C PRO A 71 19.17 25.85 -19.82
N VAL A 72 18.53 24.73 -19.50
CA VAL A 72 18.07 24.33 -18.17
C VAL A 72 18.35 22.85 -18.04
N SER A 73 18.37 22.33 -16.82
CA SER A 73 18.64 20.90 -16.67
C SER A 73 17.51 20.01 -17.19
N ARG A 74 17.90 18.82 -17.66
CA ARG A 74 17.05 17.88 -18.41
C ARG A 74 17.38 16.47 -17.98
N ASN A 75 16.35 15.71 -17.60
CA ASN A 75 16.47 14.32 -17.17
C ASN A 75 15.58 13.40 -18.04
N GLU A 76 15.46 12.12 -17.68
CA GLU A 76 14.66 11.13 -18.43
C GLU A 76 13.14 11.24 -18.26
N SER A 77 12.65 12.06 -17.31
CA SER A 77 11.23 12.46 -17.30
C SER A 77 10.90 13.45 -18.43
N ASN A 78 11.93 14.03 -19.05
CA ASN A 78 11.80 14.81 -20.27
C ASN A 78 12.06 13.91 -21.49
N PHE A 79 11.37 14.20 -22.58
CA PHE A 79 11.58 13.51 -23.87
C PHE A 79 11.84 14.55 -24.97
N ASP A 80 12.95 15.27 -24.84
CA ASP A 80 13.37 16.29 -25.80
C ASP A 80 13.57 15.78 -27.24
N PRO A 81 14.06 14.54 -27.50
CA PRO A 81 14.03 14.00 -28.86
C PRO A 81 12.61 13.99 -29.45
N GLY A 82 11.58 13.77 -28.63
CA GLY A 82 10.17 13.82 -29.06
C GLY A 82 9.71 15.18 -29.58
N ALA A 83 10.34 16.28 -29.17
CA ALA A 83 10.02 17.62 -29.64
C ALA A 83 10.42 17.85 -31.11
N LYS A 84 11.27 16.99 -31.68
CA LYS A 84 11.63 17.04 -33.10
C LYS A 84 10.71 16.12 -33.90
N TYR A 85 9.69 16.67 -34.58
CA TYR A 85 8.70 15.96 -35.40
C TYR A 85 9.18 14.70 -36.15
N HIS A 86 10.40 14.72 -36.71
CA HIS A 86 10.94 13.61 -37.49
C HIS A 86 11.19 12.34 -36.65
N ILE A 87 11.34 12.47 -35.33
CA ILE A 87 11.44 11.35 -34.40
C ILE A 87 10.08 10.66 -34.20
N PRO A 88 9.02 11.31 -33.66
CA PRO A 88 7.71 10.67 -33.53
C PRO A 88 7.06 10.36 -34.88
N GLY A 89 7.32 11.15 -35.93
CA GLY A 89 6.89 10.89 -37.31
C GLY A 89 7.74 9.85 -38.04
N ASN A 90 8.65 9.15 -37.35
CA ASN A 90 9.52 8.08 -37.85
C ASN A 90 10.17 8.37 -39.23
N THR A 91 10.59 9.60 -39.47
CA THR A 91 11.12 10.06 -40.75
C THR A 91 12.65 10.19 -40.66
N PRO A 92 13.46 9.44 -41.44
CA PRO A 92 14.93 9.60 -41.48
C PRO A 92 15.36 11.05 -41.69
N TYR A 93 16.21 11.58 -40.82
CA TYR A 93 16.69 12.98 -40.85
C TYR A 93 18.02 13.14 -41.60
N ILE A 94 18.80 12.07 -41.71
CA ILE A 94 20.11 11.96 -42.35
C ILE A 94 20.08 12.38 -43.81
N ARG A 95 18.91 12.31 -44.45
CA ARG A 95 18.68 12.82 -45.81
C ARG A 95 19.10 14.28 -45.95
N TYR A 96 18.89 15.10 -44.91
CA TYR A 96 19.27 16.51 -44.94
C TYR A 96 20.78 16.68 -44.86
N PHE A 97 21.47 15.91 -44.01
CA PHE A 97 22.93 15.90 -43.94
C PHE A 97 23.55 15.54 -45.31
N VAL A 98 23.11 14.42 -45.89
CA VAL A 98 23.54 13.97 -47.23
C VAL A 98 23.23 15.02 -48.29
N SER A 99 22.04 15.63 -48.24
CA SER A 99 21.63 16.63 -49.22
C SER A 99 22.56 17.86 -49.23
N PHE A 100 23.05 18.30 -48.08
CA PHE A 100 23.96 19.44 -48.01
C PHE A 100 25.33 19.11 -48.61
N ILE A 101 25.88 17.92 -48.37
CA ILE A 101 27.16 17.53 -48.99
C ILE A 101 27.00 17.49 -50.52
N LEU A 102 25.97 16.79 -51.00
CA LEU A 102 25.70 16.68 -52.43
C LEU A 102 25.37 18.03 -53.08
N GLN A 103 24.67 18.92 -52.38
CA GLN A 103 24.32 20.26 -52.89
C GLN A 103 25.56 21.03 -53.38
N PHE A 104 26.64 21.03 -52.60
CA PHE A 104 27.86 21.75 -52.99
C PHE A 104 28.68 21.00 -54.04
N GLN A 105 28.72 19.67 -54.01
CA GLN A 105 29.33 18.87 -55.09
C GLN A 105 28.62 19.11 -56.43
N PHE A 106 27.28 19.14 -56.42
CA PHE A 106 26.47 19.47 -57.59
C PHE A 106 26.71 20.90 -58.04
N HIS A 107 26.68 21.86 -57.11
CA HIS A 107 26.91 23.27 -57.43
C HIS A 107 28.27 23.45 -58.13
N LYS A 108 29.35 22.86 -57.60
CA LYS A 108 30.68 22.90 -58.23
C LYS A 108 30.68 22.33 -59.64
N ALA A 109 30.05 21.18 -59.85
CA ALA A 109 29.97 20.55 -61.17
C ALA A 109 29.16 21.40 -62.18
N LEU A 110 28.11 22.08 -61.71
CA LEU A 110 27.30 22.99 -62.53
C LEU A 110 28.04 24.29 -62.84
N CYS A 111 28.81 24.82 -61.89
CA CYS A 111 29.69 25.97 -62.09
C CYS A 111 30.76 25.70 -63.15
N GLN A 112 31.35 24.50 -63.13
CA GLN A 112 32.27 24.06 -64.17
C GLN A 112 31.60 23.98 -65.54
N ALA A 113 30.37 23.46 -65.61
CA ALA A 113 29.61 23.43 -66.86
C ALA A 113 29.24 24.84 -67.35
N ALA A 114 29.07 25.80 -66.44
CA ALA A 114 28.87 27.21 -66.75
C ALA A 114 30.18 27.98 -67.08
N ASN A 115 31.33 27.28 -67.17
CA ASN A 115 32.65 27.87 -67.41
C ASN A 115 33.08 28.93 -66.37
N HIS A 116 32.62 28.81 -65.13
CA HIS A 116 33.05 29.69 -64.03
C HIS A 116 34.52 29.43 -63.68
N THR A 117 35.31 30.50 -63.50
CA THR A 117 36.75 30.44 -63.19
C THR A 117 37.13 31.12 -61.87
N GLY A 118 36.18 31.79 -61.22
CA GLY A 118 36.38 32.44 -59.93
C GLY A 118 36.18 31.52 -58.73
N PRO A 119 36.23 32.06 -57.49
CA PRO A 119 35.90 31.30 -56.29
C PRO A 119 34.50 30.68 -56.37
N LEU A 120 34.34 29.47 -55.83
CA LEU A 120 33.09 28.72 -55.96
C LEU A 120 31.88 29.48 -55.40
N HIS A 121 32.04 30.24 -54.33
CA HIS A 121 30.95 31.01 -53.71
C HIS A 121 30.43 32.20 -54.54
N THR A 122 31.16 32.63 -55.56
CA THR A 122 30.72 33.70 -56.47
C THR A 122 30.09 33.15 -57.74
N CYS A 123 29.96 31.82 -57.86
CA CYS A 123 29.41 31.21 -59.05
C CYS A 123 27.89 31.45 -59.14
N ASP A 124 27.47 31.96 -60.29
CA ASP A 124 26.06 32.03 -60.69
C ASP A 124 25.86 31.22 -61.97
N ILE A 125 24.95 30.25 -61.91
CA ILE A 125 24.61 29.38 -63.05
C ILE A 125 23.41 29.91 -63.84
N TYR A 126 22.87 31.06 -63.45
CA TYR A 126 21.76 31.70 -64.14
C TYR A 126 22.09 31.89 -65.63
N MET A 127 21.16 31.49 -66.50
CA MET A 127 21.27 31.47 -67.97
C MET A 127 22.29 30.49 -68.59
N SER A 128 22.98 29.64 -67.82
CA SER A 128 23.81 28.58 -68.41
C SER A 128 22.95 27.41 -68.92
N LYS A 129 22.87 27.27 -70.25
CA LYS A 129 22.18 26.14 -70.89
C LYS A 129 22.93 24.83 -70.67
N GLU A 130 24.25 24.89 -70.60
CA GLU A 130 25.15 23.77 -70.39
C GLU A 130 24.96 23.17 -68.99
N ALA A 131 24.92 24.01 -67.95
CA ALA A 131 24.60 23.57 -66.59
C ALA A 131 23.18 22.98 -66.51
N GLY A 132 22.21 23.62 -67.16
CA GLY A 132 20.84 23.11 -67.23
C GLY A 132 20.71 21.75 -67.92
N ALA A 133 21.38 21.56 -69.06
CA ALA A 133 21.41 20.29 -69.79
C ALA A 133 22.05 19.18 -68.94
N LYS A 134 23.17 19.49 -68.28
CA LYS A 134 23.87 18.55 -67.39
C LYS A 134 22.99 18.14 -66.20
N LEU A 135 22.30 19.09 -65.56
CA LEU A 135 21.36 18.80 -64.48
C LEU A 135 20.17 17.97 -64.97
N SER A 136 19.60 18.32 -66.13
CA SER A 136 18.45 17.60 -66.71
C SER A 136 18.78 16.14 -67.02
N GLN A 137 19.97 15.85 -67.54
CA GLN A 137 20.41 14.50 -67.85
C GLN A 137 20.43 13.61 -66.59
N VAL A 138 20.93 14.16 -65.49
CA VAL A 138 21.04 13.46 -64.21
C VAL A 138 19.68 13.28 -63.55
N LEU A 139 18.82 14.30 -63.58
CA LEU A 139 17.46 14.21 -63.05
C LEU A 139 16.60 13.19 -63.81
N ALA A 140 16.81 13.04 -65.12
CA ALA A 140 16.07 12.08 -65.95
C ALA A 140 16.30 10.62 -65.56
N ALA A 141 17.42 10.30 -64.92
CA ALA A 141 17.73 8.95 -64.47
C ALA A 141 16.83 8.49 -63.30
N GLY A 142 16.30 9.40 -62.49
CA GLY A 142 15.47 9.05 -61.31
C GLY A 142 16.15 7.98 -60.43
N SER A 143 15.41 6.92 -60.09
CA SER A 143 15.93 5.76 -59.34
C SER A 143 16.34 4.58 -60.24
N SER A 144 16.46 4.77 -61.55
CA SER A 144 16.75 3.68 -62.50
C SER A 144 18.20 3.17 -62.46
N ARG A 145 19.11 3.93 -61.84
CA ARG A 145 20.55 3.64 -61.68
C ARG A 145 21.00 3.88 -60.25
N SER A 146 22.17 3.35 -59.90
CA SER A 146 22.77 3.61 -58.59
C SER A 146 23.08 5.09 -58.42
N TRP A 147 22.95 5.62 -57.20
CA TRP A 147 23.21 7.03 -56.94
C TRP A 147 24.68 7.39 -57.20
N GLN A 148 25.60 6.44 -57.03
CA GLN A 148 27.04 6.59 -57.30
C GLN A 148 27.32 6.84 -58.78
N GLU A 149 26.67 6.07 -59.67
CA GLU A 149 26.77 6.28 -61.11
C GLU A 149 26.21 7.64 -61.54
N ILE A 150 25.06 8.01 -60.98
CA ILE A 150 24.42 9.30 -61.25
C ILE A 150 25.32 10.45 -60.75
N LEU A 151 25.96 10.28 -59.58
CA LEU A 151 26.92 11.24 -59.03
C LEU A 151 28.18 11.35 -59.90
N GLN A 152 28.69 10.23 -60.40
CA GLN A 152 29.83 10.16 -61.32
C GLN A 152 29.55 10.91 -62.62
N ASP A 153 28.37 10.73 -63.20
CA ASP A 153 27.97 11.41 -64.43
C ASP A 153 27.87 12.94 -64.24
N LEU A 154 27.41 13.39 -63.06
CA LEU A 154 27.29 14.81 -62.76
C LEU A 154 28.64 15.44 -62.38
N THR A 155 29.35 14.84 -61.43
CA THR A 155 30.48 15.48 -60.72
C THR A 155 31.85 14.98 -61.16
N GLY A 156 31.90 13.87 -61.90
CA GLY A 156 33.16 13.20 -62.26
C GLY A 156 33.72 12.30 -61.16
N THR A 157 33.00 12.09 -60.06
CA THR A 157 33.35 11.12 -59.01
C THR A 157 32.12 10.38 -58.51
N ASP A 158 32.29 9.11 -58.13
CA ASP A 158 31.28 8.27 -57.49
C ASP A 158 31.24 8.42 -55.96
N LYS A 159 32.10 9.28 -55.40
CA LYS A 159 32.24 9.50 -53.95
C LYS A 159 31.52 10.76 -53.49
N MET A 160 30.75 10.61 -52.41
CA MET A 160 30.25 11.75 -51.65
C MET A 160 31.38 12.29 -50.75
N ASP A 161 31.75 13.56 -50.91
CA ASP A 161 32.82 14.21 -50.16
C ASP A 161 32.50 15.68 -49.85
N ALA A 162 33.06 16.20 -48.76
CA ALA A 162 32.82 17.57 -48.29
C ALA A 162 33.70 18.64 -48.97
N GLY A 163 34.55 18.27 -49.93
CA GLY A 163 35.57 19.15 -50.51
C GLY A 163 34.97 20.39 -51.17
N ALA A 164 33.90 20.23 -51.97
CA ALA A 164 33.22 21.36 -52.60
C ALA A 164 32.56 22.30 -51.58
N LEU A 165 32.06 21.75 -50.47
CA LEU A 165 31.49 22.53 -49.37
C LEU A 165 32.59 23.32 -48.64
N LEU A 166 33.71 22.67 -48.32
CA LEU A 166 34.87 23.32 -47.68
C LEU A 166 35.47 24.42 -48.57
N GLU A 167 35.56 24.18 -49.89
CA GLU A 167 36.01 25.18 -50.86
C GLU A 167 35.08 26.39 -50.90
N TYR A 168 33.77 26.18 -50.93
CA TYR A 168 32.77 27.26 -50.91
C TYR A 168 32.95 28.17 -49.67
N PHE A 169 33.18 27.58 -48.50
CA PHE A 169 33.32 28.29 -47.23
C PHE A 169 34.78 28.62 -46.83
N SER A 170 35.78 28.35 -47.67
CA SER A 170 37.20 28.64 -47.35
C SER A 170 37.42 30.08 -46.90
N PRO A 171 36.86 31.11 -47.59
CA PRO A 171 37.09 32.50 -47.20
C PRO A 171 36.62 32.85 -45.78
N VAL A 172 35.43 32.39 -45.38
CA VAL A 172 34.91 32.63 -44.03
C VAL A 172 35.63 31.76 -43.00
N THR A 173 36.10 30.57 -43.39
CA THR A 173 36.88 29.68 -42.52
C THR A 173 38.22 30.32 -42.15
N GLU A 174 38.96 30.84 -43.14
CA GLU A 174 40.21 31.56 -42.92
C GLU A 174 39.98 32.81 -42.06
N TRP A 175 38.90 33.55 -42.32
CA TRP A 175 38.54 34.72 -41.51
C TRP A 175 38.24 34.34 -40.05
N LEU A 176 37.45 33.28 -39.80
CA LEU A 176 37.12 32.79 -38.45
C LEU A 176 38.37 32.33 -37.70
N GLN A 177 39.30 31.63 -38.36
CA GLN A 177 40.57 31.23 -37.76
C GLN A 177 41.39 32.46 -37.33
N GLN A 178 41.44 33.51 -38.16
CA GLN A 178 42.12 34.74 -37.81
C GLN A 178 41.44 35.47 -36.63
N GLN A 179 40.11 35.48 -36.56
CA GLN A 179 39.40 36.08 -35.42
C GLN A 179 39.66 35.30 -34.13
N ASN A 180 39.49 33.98 -34.15
CA ASN A 180 39.71 33.14 -32.97
C ASN A 180 41.15 33.26 -32.44
N ASN A 181 42.14 33.35 -33.33
CA ASN A 181 43.54 33.59 -32.94
C ASN A 181 43.76 34.98 -32.33
N LYS A 182 43.04 36.01 -32.78
CA LYS A 182 43.15 37.37 -32.23
C LYS A 182 42.53 37.47 -30.84
N THR A 183 41.43 36.77 -30.59
CA THR A 183 40.69 36.81 -29.33
C THR A 183 41.07 35.69 -28.37
N ASN A 184 42.00 34.80 -28.77
CA ASN A 184 42.44 33.65 -28.00
C ASN A 184 41.27 32.71 -27.61
N GLU A 185 40.34 32.52 -28.54
CA GLU A 185 39.17 31.66 -28.36
C GLU A 185 39.54 30.19 -28.46
N VAL A 186 38.85 29.35 -27.68
CA VAL A 186 39.08 27.91 -27.68
C VAL A 186 38.34 27.25 -28.84
N LEU A 187 39.06 26.47 -29.65
CA LEU A 187 38.46 25.63 -30.67
C LEU A 187 37.95 24.31 -30.04
N GLY A 188 36.65 24.09 -30.13
CA GLY A 188 35.97 22.95 -29.51
C GLY A 188 35.36 23.29 -28.15
N TRP A 189 34.95 22.28 -27.41
CA TRP A 189 34.25 22.43 -26.13
C TRP A 189 34.96 21.60 -25.05
N PRO A 190 36.04 22.14 -24.42
CA PRO A 190 36.82 21.42 -23.41
C PRO A 190 36.05 21.18 -22.11
N GLU A 191 35.12 22.06 -21.77
CA GLU A 191 34.25 21.92 -20.60
C GLU A 191 32.93 21.25 -21.03
N PHE A 192 33.00 19.94 -21.32
CA PHE A 192 31.86 19.17 -21.82
C PHE A 192 30.63 19.21 -20.88
N ASP A 193 30.89 19.37 -19.59
CA ASP A 193 29.88 19.36 -18.52
C ASP A 193 29.37 20.76 -18.15
N TRP A 194 29.92 21.82 -18.73
CA TRP A 194 29.49 23.18 -18.42
C TRP A 194 28.04 23.45 -18.84
N ARG A 195 27.28 24.12 -17.98
CA ARG A 195 25.88 24.53 -18.20
C ARG A 195 25.68 25.98 -17.77
N PRO A 196 24.79 26.75 -18.43
CA PRO A 196 24.50 28.13 -18.03
C PRO A 196 23.72 28.16 -16.70
N PRO A 197 23.88 29.22 -15.88
CA PRO A 197 23.09 29.42 -14.68
C PRO A 197 21.60 29.62 -15.02
N VAL A 198 20.73 29.00 -14.20
CA VAL A 198 19.27 29.08 -14.38
C VAL A 198 18.76 30.50 -14.06
N PRO A 199 17.92 31.11 -14.91
CA PRO A 199 17.36 32.43 -14.64
C PRO A 199 16.53 32.49 -13.34
N GLU A 200 16.65 33.58 -12.60
CA GLU A 200 15.89 33.82 -11.37
C GLU A 200 14.38 33.82 -11.65
N GLY A 201 13.63 32.93 -10.97
CA GLY A 201 12.18 32.75 -11.16
C GLY A 201 11.77 31.73 -12.23
N TYR A 202 12.71 31.01 -12.84
CA TYR A 202 12.39 29.86 -13.71
C TYR A 202 12.01 28.64 -12.84
N PRO A 203 10.96 27.85 -13.17
CA PRO A 203 10.64 26.65 -12.41
C PRO A 203 11.84 25.70 -12.49
N GLU A 204 12.48 25.43 -11.35
CA GLU A 204 13.60 24.49 -11.30
C GLU A 204 13.16 23.14 -11.87
N GLY A 205 13.85 22.71 -12.92
CA GLY A 205 13.74 21.34 -13.41
C GLY A 205 14.21 20.39 -12.31
N ILE A 206 13.50 19.28 -12.17
CA ILE A 206 13.70 18.24 -11.17
C ILE A 206 14.98 17.45 -11.50
N ASP A 207 16.16 18.03 -11.44
CA ASP A 207 17.37 17.20 -11.43
C ASP A 207 17.32 16.32 -10.20
N LYS A 208 17.40 15.01 -10.45
CA LYS A 208 17.50 14.05 -9.38
C LYS A 208 18.97 13.93 -8.97
N ILE A 209 19.25 13.99 -7.68
CA ILE A 209 20.57 13.77 -7.09
C ILE A 209 20.87 12.27 -7.20
N ALA A 210 21.87 11.92 -8.01
CA ALA A 210 22.32 10.53 -8.22
C ALA A 210 23.66 10.23 -7.53
N ASP A 211 24.12 11.11 -6.64
CA ASP A 211 25.30 10.90 -5.81
C ASP A 211 24.92 10.17 -4.51
N GLU A 212 25.38 8.94 -4.35
CA GLU A 212 25.10 8.08 -3.20
C GLU A 212 25.70 8.62 -1.89
N GLU A 213 26.85 9.31 -1.94
CA GLU A 213 27.44 9.89 -0.72
C GLU A 213 26.64 11.10 -0.24
N GLN A 214 26.12 11.94 -1.15
CA GLN A 214 25.17 13.00 -0.79
C GLN A 214 23.88 12.43 -0.19
N ALA A 215 23.41 11.28 -0.68
CA ALA A 215 22.27 10.60 -0.08
C ALA A 215 22.56 10.14 1.34
N LYS A 216 23.76 9.57 1.60
CA LYS A 216 24.17 9.15 2.95
C LYS A 216 24.27 10.33 3.92
N GLU A 217 24.83 11.46 3.50
CA GLU A 217 24.87 12.68 4.31
C GLU A 217 23.46 13.20 4.64
N PHE A 218 22.57 13.24 3.64
CA PHE A 218 21.17 13.59 3.81
C PHE A 218 20.45 12.67 4.81
N LEU A 219 20.64 11.35 4.68
CA LEU A 219 20.01 10.37 5.57
C LEU A 219 20.56 10.42 7.00
N ALA A 220 21.85 10.74 7.18
CA ALA A 220 22.44 10.95 8.50
C ALA A 220 21.86 12.21 9.18
N GLU A 221 21.66 13.29 8.42
CA GLU A 221 20.97 14.50 8.88
C GLU A 221 19.51 14.21 9.27
N TYR A 222 18.78 13.50 8.40
CA TYR A 222 17.41 13.05 8.67
C TYR A 222 17.34 12.23 9.95
N ASN A 223 18.21 11.22 10.11
CA ASN A 223 18.15 10.33 11.27
C ASN A 223 18.32 11.12 12.59
N ARG A 224 19.27 12.05 12.65
CA ARG A 224 19.49 12.88 13.85
C ARG A 224 18.31 13.79 14.16
N THR A 225 17.77 14.48 13.15
CA THR A 225 16.68 15.44 13.36
C THR A 225 15.33 14.76 13.60
N ALA A 226 15.10 13.60 12.97
CA ALA A 226 13.89 12.81 13.17
C ALA A 226 13.81 12.25 14.60
N GLU A 227 14.92 11.76 15.18
CA GLU A 227 14.94 11.31 16.59
C GLU A 227 14.46 12.41 17.55
N GLU A 228 14.88 13.67 17.33
CA GLU A 228 14.47 14.82 18.15
C GLU A 228 12.97 15.16 17.97
N VAL A 229 12.52 15.28 16.72
CA VAL A 229 11.15 15.71 16.40
C VAL A 229 10.12 14.63 16.75
N TRP A 230 10.45 13.36 16.49
CA TRP A 230 9.58 12.23 16.81
C TRP A 230 9.50 12.02 18.32
N ASN A 231 10.60 12.13 19.06
CA ASN A 231 10.58 12.08 20.52
C ASN A 231 9.67 13.17 21.11
N ALA A 232 9.78 14.42 20.63
CA ALA A 232 8.95 15.53 21.12
C ALA A 232 7.46 15.31 20.86
N TYR A 233 7.09 14.74 19.70
CA TYR A 233 5.71 14.36 19.43
C TYR A 233 5.25 13.19 20.31
N THR A 234 6.07 12.13 20.44
CA THR A 234 5.72 10.96 21.25
C THR A 234 5.51 11.32 22.72
N GLU A 235 6.33 12.21 23.31
CA GLU A 235 6.12 12.72 24.67
C GLU A 235 4.80 13.48 24.82
N ALA A 236 4.46 14.35 23.86
CA ALA A 236 3.19 15.08 23.88
C ALA A 236 1.98 14.13 23.71
N SER A 237 2.11 13.14 22.83
CA SER A 237 1.08 12.11 22.61
C SER A 237 0.89 11.22 23.84
N TRP A 238 1.99 10.83 24.50
CA TRP A 238 1.96 10.10 25.77
C TRP A 238 1.26 10.91 26.86
N ALA A 239 1.60 12.20 27.01
CA ALA A 239 0.97 13.09 27.99
C ALA A 239 -0.54 13.22 27.78
N TYR A 240 -1.00 13.27 26.52
CA TYR A 240 -2.44 13.24 26.21
C TYR A 240 -3.08 11.88 26.53
N ASN A 241 -2.48 10.78 26.09
CA ASN A 241 -3.01 9.43 26.28
C ASN A 241 -3.09 9.00 27.76
N THR A 242 -2.23 9.55 28.61
CA THR A 242 -2.18 9.29 30.06
C THR A 242 -2.81 10.40 30.90
N ASN A 243 -3.32 11.46 30.27
CA ASN A 243 -4.06 12.55 30.90
C ASN A 243 -4.85 13.35 29.85
N ILE A 244 -6.07 12.91 29.54
CA ILE A 244 -6.91 13.48 28.50
C ILE A 244 -7.45 14.84 28.97
N THR A 245 -6.95 15.92 28.36
CA THR A 245 -7.39 17.30 28.59
C THR A 245 -7.28 18.10 27.29
N ASP A 246 -8.07 19.17 27.14
CA ASP A 246 -7.97 20.07 25.98
C ASP A 246 -6.56 20.67 25.85
N HIS A 247 -5.94 21.01 26.98
CA HIS A 247 -4.56 21.52 27.02
C HIS A 247 -3.54 20.53 26.44
N ASN A 248 -3.57 19.27 26.88
CA ASN A 248 -2.67 18.24 26.36
C ASN A 248 -2.97 17.90 24.89
N LYS A 249 -4.25 17.95 24.49
CA LYS A 249 -4.68 17.77 23.09
C LYS A 249 -4.08 18.85 22.20
N GLU A 250 -4.16 20.12 22.59
CA GLU A 250 -3.57 21.24 21.84
C GLU A 250 -2.06 21.09 21.68
N ILE A 251 -1.34 20.75 22.76
CA ILE A 251 0.11 20.52 22.71
C ILE A 251 0.45 19.34 21.78
N MET A 252 -0.27 18.23 21.90
CA MET A 252 -0.07 17.07 21.04
C MET A 252 -0.28 17.43 19.56
N LEU A 253 -1.33 18.18 19.23
CA LEU A 253 -1.61 18.61 17.86
C LEU A 253 -0.55 19.59 17.33
N GLU A 254 -0.04 20.49 18.16
CA GLU A 254 1.08 21.38 17.81
C GLU A 254 2.33 20.57 17.45
N LYS A 255 2.73 19.60 18.30
CA LYS A 255 3.90 18.74 18.03
C LYS A 255 3.67 17.81 16.84
N ASN A 256 2.44 17.34 16.62
CA ASN A 256 2.08 16.57 15.44
C ASN A 256 2.28 17.39 14.15
N LEU A 257 1.88 18.66 14.14
CA LEU A 257 2.11 19.56 13.00
C LEU A 257 3.60 19.81 12.75
N ALA A 258 4.40 19.99 13.80
CA ALA A 258 5.85 20.12 13.67
C ALA A 258 6.48 18.86 13.07
N MET A 259 6.06 17.67 13.51
CA MET A 259 6.48 16.39 12.95
C MET A 259 6.06 16.24 11.49
N ASN A 260 4.81 16.53 11.13
CA ASN A 260 4.36 16.47 9.73
C ASN A 260 5.14 17.45 8.82
N LYS A 261 5.50 18.64 9.32
CA LYS A 261 6.33 19.60 8.57
C LYS A 261 7.73 19.03 8.30
N HIS A 262 8.35 18.41 9.29
CA HIS A 262 9.63 17.70 9.13
C HIS A 262 9.52 16.56 8.12
N THR A 263 8.48 15.71 8.24
CA THR A 263 8.19 14.62 7.28
C THR A 263 8.02 15.14 5.85
N LEU A 264 7.28 16.25 5.67
CA LEU A 264 7.08 16.88 4.36
C LEU A 264 8.40 17.39 3.78
N GLU A 265 9.20 18.11 4.58
CA GLU A 265 10.48 18.67 4.14
C GLU A 265 11.45 17.56 3.69
N TYR A 266 11.69 16.58 4.56
CA TYR A 266 12.64 15.50 4.25
C TYR A 266 12.10 14.55 3.21
N GLY A 267 10.79 14.28 3.15
CA GLY A 267 10.23 13.43 2.11
C GLY A 267 10.25 14.09 0.73
N MET A 268 10.07 15.41 0.64
CA MET A 268 10.26 16.15 -0.61
C MET A 268 11.73 16.18 -1.05
N ARG A 269 12.68 16.34 -0.12
CA ARG A 269 14.13 16.20 -0.39
C ARG A 269 14.47 14.77 -0.82
N ALA A 270 13.92 13.74 -0.17
CA ALA A 270 14.12 12.34 -0.55
C ALA A 270 13.63 12.06 -1.98
N ARG A 271 12.50 12.65 -2.39
CA ARG A 271 12.00 12.62 -3.77
C ARG A 271 12.92 13.34 -4.76
N GLN A 272 13.96 14.06 -4.33
CA GLN A 272 14.97 14.60 -5.25
C GLN A 272 16.07 13.57 -5.54
N PHE A 273 16.18 12.44 -4.87
CA PHE A 273 17.21 11.44 -5.20
C PHE A 273 16.75 10.48 -6.30
N ASP A 274 17.68 10.08 -7.18
CA ASP A 274 17.54 8.93 -8.07
C ASP A 274 18.47 7.83 -7.55
N SER A 275 17.87 6.83 -6.91
CA SER A 275 18.59 5.76 -6.26
C SER A 275 18.79 4.53 -7.15
N SER A 276 18.52 4.63 -8.47
CA SER A 276 18.55 3.47 -9.39
C SER A 276 19.95 2.86 -9.56
N ASP A 277 21.01 3.67 -9.49
CA ASP A 277 22.40 3.25 -9.62
C ASP A 277 23.14 3.09 -8.27
N PHE A 278 22.47 3.33 -7.13
CA PHE A 278 23.09 3.23 -5.80
C PHE A 278 23.45 1.77 -5.46
N GLN A 279 24.55 1.59 -4.72
CA GLN A 279 25.02 0.26 -4.33
C GLN A 279 24.47 -0.16 -2.96
N ASP A 280 24.38 0.77 -2.00
CA ASP A 280 23.86 0.51 -0.66
C ASP A 280 22.33 0.36 -0.65
N GLN A 281 21.88 -0.88 -0.49
CA GLN A 281 20.46 -1.23 -0.45
C GLN A 281 19.72 -0.58 0.72
N SER A 282 20.40 -0.31 1.84
CA SER A 282 19.79 0.38 2.97
C SER A 282 19.50 1.85 2.64
N VAL A 283 20.39 2.52 1.91
CA VAL A 283 20.17 3.90 1.43
C VAL A 283 18.96 3.94 0.48
N ILE A 284 18.90 3.03 -0.50
CA ILE A 284 17.77 2.93 -1.43
C ILE A 284 16.45 2.73 -0.68
N ARG A 285 16.43 1.78 0.27
CA ARG A 285 15.23 1.44 1.04
C ARG A 285 14.75 2.60 1.91
N ILE A 286 15.65 3.31 2.58
CA ILE A 286 15.28 4.49 3.38
C ILE A 286 14.75 5.60 2.47
N LEU A 287 15.41 5.91 1.36
CA LEU A 287 14.95 6.93 0.42
C LEU A 287 13.55 6.62 -0.13
N ASN A 288 13.30 5.36 -0.51
CA ASN A 288 11.98 4.93 -0.95
C ASN A 288 10.93 5.12 0.15
N LYS A 289 11.24 4.74 1.40
CA LYS A 289 10.34 4.94 2.54
C LYS A 289 10.05 6.43 2.79
N LEU A 290 11.07 7.29 2.80
CA LEU A 290 10.91 8.73 3.01
C LEU A 290 10.16 9.43 1.86
N SER A 291 10.26 8.90 0.64
CA SER A 291 9.52 9.44 -0.51
C SER A 291 8.00 9.31 -0.37
N VAL A 292 7.54 8.41 0.52
CA VAL A 292 6.14 8.27 0.93
C VAL A 292 5.91 9.16 2.17
N ILE A 293 5.39 10.36 1.92
CA ILE A 293 5.17 11.45 2.89
C ILE A 293 3.89 11.23 3.73
N GLU A 294 3.08 10.24 3.35
CA GLU A 294 1.81 9.90 4.00
C GLU A 294 0.85 11.11 4.06
N ARG A 295 0.15 11.29 5.19
CA ARG A 295 -0.80 12.40 5.40
C ARG A 295 -0.16 13.79 5.32
N ALA A 296 1.15 13.91 5.58
CA ALA A 296 1.84 15.19 5.54
C ALA A 296 1.91 15.79 4.11
N ALA A 297 1.57 15.00 3.08
CA ALA A 297 1.43 15.49 1.71
C ALA A 297 0.17 16.35 1.51
N LEU A 298 -0.81 16.29 2.42
CA LEU A 298 -2.01 17.11 2.35
C LEU A 298 -1.68 18.61 2.48
N PRO A 299 -2.45 19.50 1.82
CA PRO A 299 -2.45 20.92 2.13
C PRO A 299 -2.61 21.19 3.63
N GLU A 300 -2.00 22.26 4.15
CA GLU A 300 -1.92 22.50 5.60
C GLU A 300 -3.29 22.59 6.28
N ASP A 301 -4.29 23.20 5.62
CA ASP A 301 -5.67 23.30 6.10
C ASP A 301 -6.36 21.93 6.17
N GLU A 302 -6.21 21.11 5.13
CA GLU A 302 -6.73 19.75 5.11
C GLU A 302 -6.01 18.81 6.08
N LEU A 303 -4.70 19.00 6.30
CA LEU A 303 -3.93 18.26 7.30
C LEU A 303 -4.39 18.58 8.72
N LYS A 304 -4.65 19.85 9.03
CA LYS A 304 -5.23 20.27 10.31
C LYS A 304 -6.62 19.66 10.51
N GLU A 305 -7.45 19.69 9.47
CA GLU A 305 -8.77 19.04 9.48
C GLU A 305 -8.64 17.53 9.72
N TYR A 306 -7.74 16.84 9.01
CA TYR A 306 -7.48 15.42 9.16
C TYR A 306 -7.09 15.05 10.60
N ASN A 307 -6.11 15.76 11.16
CA ASN A 307 -5.61 15.52 12.51
C ASN A 307 -6.68 15.78 13.58
N THR A 308 -7.51 16.81 13.38
CA THR A 308 -8.64 17.13 14.27
C THR A 308 -9.71 16.05 14.20
N ILE A 309 -10.10 15.62 13.00
CA ILE A 309 -11.09 14.54 12.80
C ILE A 309 -10.63 13.26 13.49
N LEU A 310 -9.36 12.86 13.31
CA LEU A 310 -8.81 11.65 13.92
C LEU A 310 -8.87 11.73 15.45
N SER A 311 -8.38 12.83 16.03
CA SER A 311 -8.41 13.05 17.47
C SER A 311 -9.84 13.08 18.02
N ASP A 312 -10.79 13.69 17.32
CA ASP A 312 -12.18 13.74 17.73
C ASP A 312 -12.86 12.36 17.68
N MET A 313 -12.58 11.54 16.66
CA MET A 313 -13.08 10.17 16.57
C MET A 313 -12.55 9.32 17.72
N GLU A 314 -11.25 9.39 18.02
CA GLU A 314 -10.62 8.69 19.13
C GLU A 314 -11.14 9.15 20.50
N THR A 315 -11.34 10.46 20.68
CA THR A 315 -11.93 11.04 21.90
C THR A 315 -13.36 10.56 22.07
N THR A 316 -14.18 10.64 21.00
CA THR A 316 -15.58 10.19 21.01
C THR A 316 -15.69 8.73 21.46
N TYR A 317 -14.79 7.87 20.97
CA TYR A 317 -14.73 6.48 21.41
C TYR A 317 -14.34 6.35 22.88
N SER A 318 -13.26 7.03 23.30
CA SER A 318 -12.63 6.81 24.61
C SER A 318 -13.48 7.31 25.79
N VAL A 319 -14.29 8.36 25.58
CA VAL A 319 -15.11 8.96 26.65
C VAL A 319 -16.57 8.50 26.62
N ALA A 320 -16.97 7.68 25.65
CA ALA A 320 -18.34 7.19 25.52
C ALA A 320 -18.78 6.37 26.74
N LYS A 321 -20.03 6.56 27.16
CA LYS A 321 -20.66 5.84 28.28
C LYS A 321 -22.09 5.45 27.90
N VAL A 322 -22.52 4.28 28.36
CA VAL A 322 -23.86 3.74 28.14
C VAL A 322 -24.67 3.87 29.42
N CYS A 323 -25.76 4.62 29.40
CA CYS A 323 -26.56 4.87 30.58
C CYS A 323 -27.80 3.96 30.63
N ARG A 324 -28.08 3.41 31.81
CA ARG A 324 -29.35 2.74 32.13
C ARG A 324 -30.44 3.79 32.42
N ASP A 325 -31.70 3.36 32.46
CA ASP A 325 -32.86 4.24 32.72
C ASP A 325 -32.79 4.95 34.09
N ASP A 326 -32.08 4.35 35.05
CA ASP A 326 -31.78 4.91 36.37
C ASP A 326 -30.65 5.96 36.37
N LYS A 327 -30.14 6.33 35.19
CA LYS A 327 -29.05 7.27 34.93
C LYS A 327 -27.67 6.81 35.40
N VAL A 328 -27.48 5.54 35.75
CA VAL A 328 -26.14 4.98 35.96
C VAL A 328 -25.48 4.74 34.61
N CYS A 329 -24.32 5.36 34.37
CA CYS A 329 -23.61 5.30 33.11
C CYS A 329 -22.34 4.45 33.21
N HIS A 330 -22.22 3.48 32.30
CA HIS A 330 -21.15 2.48 32.25
C HIS A 330 -20.18 2.84 31.10
N PRO A 331 -18.90 3.16 31.36
CA PRO A 331 -17.86 3.22 30.33
C PRO A 331 -17.62 1.82 29.72
N LEU A 332 -16.87 1.76 28.61
CA LEU A 332 -16.46 0.48 28.02
C LEU A 332 -15.68 -0.38 29.04
N ASP A 333 -14.58 0.16 29.55
CA ASP A 333 -13.69 -0.53 30.48
C ASP A 333 -13.70 0.10 31.89
N PRO A 334 -13.87 -0.71 32.95
CA PRO A 334 -14.11 -2.16 32.91
C PRO A 334 -15.60 -2.53 32.73
N ASP A 335 -16.54 -1.62 32.97
CA ASP A 335 -17.95 -1.94 33.26
C ASP A 335 -18.67 -2.74 32.16
N LEU A 336 -18.72 -2.25 30.92
CA LEU A 336 -19.42 -2.97 29.83
C LEU A 336 -18.68 -4.22 29.38
N THR A 337 -17.34 -4.20 29.42
CA THR A 337 -16.50 -5.36 29.14
C THR A 337 -16.78 -6.48 30.16
N ASP A 338 -16.87 -6.14 31.45
CA ASP A 338 -17.22 -7.07 32.52
C ASP A 338 -18.63 -7.65 32.35
N ILE A 339 -19.62 -6.82 31.98
CA ILE A 339 -20.98 -7.30 31.67
C ILE A 339 -20.96 -8.36 30.58
N LEU A 340 -20.28 -8.10 29.46
CA LEU A 340 -20.25 -9.06 28.34
C LEU A 340 -19.43 -10.30 28.65
N ALA A 341 -18.38 -10.19 29.47
CA ALA A 341 -17.58 -11.33 29.89
C ALA A 341 -18.34 -12.27 30.84
N SER A 342 -19.06 -11.71 31.82
CA SER A 342 -19.59 -12.47 32.96
C SER A 342 -21.10 -12.74 32.93
N SER A 343 -21.90 -11.85 32.31
CA SER A 343 -23.34 -12.05 32.24
C SER A 343 -23.70 -13.22 31.33
N ARG A 344 -24.80 -13.89 31.68
CA ARG A 344 -25.41 -14.99 30.90
C ARG A 344 -26.88 -14.71 30.63
N ASP A 345 -27.30 -13.46 30.84
CA ASP A 345 -28.64 -12.96 30.56
C ASP A 345 -28.68 -12.34 29.16
N TYR A 346 -29.60 -12.81 28.31
CA TYR A 346 -29.65 -12.39 26.90
C TYR A 346 -29.91 -10.88 26.76
N ASP A 347 -30.83 -10.33 27.55
CA ASP A 347 -31.29 -8.96 27.40
C ASP A 347 -30.28 -7.97 28.01
N GLU A 348 -29.57 -8.35 29.07
CA GLU A 348 -28.45 -7.57 29.61
C GLU A 348 -27.27 -7.49 28.64
N LEU A 349 -26.90 -8.62 28.03
CA LEU A 349 -25.87 -8.66 26.98
C LEU A 349 -26.28 -7.78 25.78
N LEU A 350 -27.57 -7.82 25.42
CA LEU A 350 -28.11 -7.00 24.33
C LEU A 350 -28.07 -5.51 24.67
N PHE A 351 -28.40 -5.14 25.92
CA PHE A 351 -28.30 -3.76 26.40
C PHE A 351 -26.87 -3.22 26.23
N ALA A 352 -25.87 -3.94 26.72
CA ALA A 352 -24.48 -3.52 26.63
C ALA A 352 -24.01 -3.42 25.16
N TRP A 353 -24.32 -4.44 24.35
CA TRP A 353 -23.92 -4.52 22.95
C TRP A 353 -24.51 -3.40 22.08
N LYS A 354 -25.82 -3.15 22.23
CA LYS A 354 -26.53 -2.13 21.44
C LYS A 354 -26.20 -0.74 21.96
N GLY A 355 -26.23 -0.55 23.27
CA GLY A 355 -25.94 0.74 23.91
C GLY A 355 -24.56 1.26 23.52
N TRP A 356 -23.54 0.39 23.48
CA TRP A 356 -22.20 0.79 23.06
C TRP A 356 -22.17 1.29 21.62
N ARG A 357 -22.83 0.61 20.69
CA ARG A 357 -22.90 1.00 19.26
C ARG A 357 -23.61 2.33 19.05
N ASP A 358 -24.65 2.58 19.84
CA ASP A 358 -25.40 3.84 19.80
C ASP A 358 -24.60 5.00 20.41
N ALA A 359 -23.88 4.77 21.51
CA ALA A 359 -23.12 5.79 22.22
C ALA A 359 -21.76 6.12 21.58
N SER A 360 -21.18 5.20 20.81
CA SER A 360 -19.87 5.35 20.16
C SER A 360 -19.99 5.39 18.63
N GLY A 361 -20.17 4.23 17.99
CA GLY A 361 -20.10 4.05 16.54
C GLY A 361 -20.99 5.01 15.77
N LYS A 362 -22.25 5.15 16.17
CA LYS A 362 -23.20 6.07 15.54
C LYS A 362 -22.70 7.52 15.46
N LEU A 363 -22.01 8.01 16.48
CA LEU A 363 -21.49 9.40 16.55
C LEU A 363 -20.25 9.62 15.68
N ILE A 364 -19.58 8.56 15.25
CA ILE A 364 -18.34 8.60 14.45
C ILE A 364 -18.64 8.66 12.95
N ARG A 365 -19.82 8.20 12.52
CA ARG A 365 -20.18 7.96 11.10
C ARG A 365 -19.84 9.12 10.16
N ASP A 366 -20.26 10.34 10.48
CA ASP A 366 -20.09 11.48 9.58
C ASP A 366 -18.64 11.94 9.50
N LYS A 367 -17.92 11.91 10.62
CA LYS A 367 -16.47 12.17 10.65
C LYS A 367 -15.71 11.13 9.82
N TYR A 368 -16.14 9.88 9.85
CA TYR A 368 -15.50 8.80 9.11
C TYR A 368 -15.56 8.99 7.58
N LYS A 369 -16.67 9.51 7.04
CA LYS A 369 -16.79 9.85 5.61
C LYS A 369 -15.71 10.83 5.16
N ARG A 370 -15.58 11.94 5.92
CA ARG A 370 -14.59 12.98 5.64
C ARG A 370 -13.16 12.47 5.84
N TYR A 371 -12.93 11.65 6.87
CA TYR A 371 -11.68 10.95 7.11
C TYR A 371 -11.26 10.07 5.92
N VAL A 372 -12.18 9.26 5.35
CA VAL A 372 -11.91 8.41 4.18
C VAL A 372 -11.50 9.25 2.97
N ALA A 373 -12.22 10.34 2.70
CA ALA A 373 -11.90 11.24 1.60
C ALA A 373 -10.49 11.85 1.71
N LEU A 374 -10.13 12.36 2.89
CA LEU A 374 -8.80 12.93 3.14
C LEU A 374 -7.69 11.88 3.11
N SER A 375 -7.94 10.68 3.66
CA SER A 375 -6.98 9.56 3.63
C SER A 375 -6.68 9.11 2.20
N ASN A 376 -7.70 8.98 1.36
CA ASN A 376 -7.52 8.63 -0.04
C ASN A 376 -6.80 9.73 -0.81
N LYS A 377 -7.10 11.01 -0.54
CA LYS A 377 -6.36 12.13 -1.13
C LYS A 377 -4.88 12.08 -0.76
N ALA A 378 -4.55 11.84 0.50
CA ALA A 378 -3.16 11.65 0.94
C ALA A 378 -2.48 10.47 0.23
N ALA A 379 -3.16 9.33 0.10
CA ALA A 379 -2.61 8.16 -0.60
C ALA A 379 -2.31 8.46 -2.08
N VAL A 380 -3.21 9.16 -2.78
CA VAL A 380 -3.02 9.58 -4.18
C VAL A 380 -1.84 10.53 -4.34
N LEU A 381 -1.66 11.47 -3.42
CA LEU A 381 -0.49 12.38 -3.40
C LEU A 381 0.85 11.65 -3.16
N ASN A 382 0.79 10.40 -2.71
CA ASN A 382 1.94 9.52 -2.51
C ASN A 382 2.05 8.41 -3.57
N GLY A 383 1.26 8.46 -4.64
CA GLY A 383 1.36 7.52 -5.76
C GLY A 383 0.59 6.21 -5.58
N TYR A 384 -0.29 6.11 -4.58
CA TYR A 384 -1.17 4.96 -4.38
C TYR A 384 -2.59 5.25 -4.90
N THR A 385 -3.35 4.21 -5.26
CA THR A 385 -4.73 4.36 -5.74
C THR A 385 -5.69 4.82 -4.65
N ASP A 386 -5.46 4.36 -3.42
CA ASP A 386 -6.30 4.57 -2.25
C ASP A 386 -5.49 4.26 -0.97
N ASN A 387 -6.03 4.63 0.19
CA ASN A 387 -5.34 4.40 1.46
C ASN A 387 -5.17 2.91 1.81
N GLY A 388 -6.06 2.05 1.34
CA GLY A 388 -5.92 0.60 1.48
C GLY A 388 -4.71 0.05 0.73
N ALA A 389 -4.48 0.52 -0.49
CA ALA A 389 -3.31 0.16 -1.29
C ALA A 389 -2.00 0.59 -0.60
N PHE A 390 -1.96 1.80 -0.01
CA PHE A 390 -0.83 2.24 0.80
C PHE A 390 -0.58 1.28 1.98
N TRP A 391 -1.60 0.94 2.76
CA TRP A 391 -1.44 0.03 3.90
C TRP A 391 -0.96 -1.36 3.50
N ARG A 392 -1.49 -1.93 2.41
CA ARG A 392 -1.03 -3.24 1.91
C ARG A 392 0.42 -3.19 1.43
N SER A 393 0.91 -2.04 0.96
CA SER A 393 2.30 -1.89 0.51
C SER A 393 3.34 -2.10 1.62
N LEU A 394 2.97 -1.94 2.89
CA LEU A 394 3.83 -2.19 4.05
C LEU A 394 4.24 -3.67 4.19
N TYR A 395 3.56 -4.57 3.48
CA TYR A 395 3.91 -5.99 3.42
C TYR A 395 4.81 -6.34 2.23
N GLU A 396 5.07 -5.40 1.31
CA GLU A 396 5.98 -5.58 0.17
C GLU A 396 5.69 -6.84 -0.68
N THR A 397 4.43 -7.30 -0.68
CA THR A 397 3.97 -8.53 -1.34
C THR A 397 2.88 -8.19 -2.34
N PRO A 398 3.12 -8.26 -3.66
CA PRO A 398 2.13 -7.94 -4.68
C PRO A 398 0.85 -8.81 -4.61
N THR A 399 0.99 -10.06 -4.15
CA THR A 399 -0.10 -11.05 -4.04
C THR A 399 -0.76 -11.06 -2.65
N PHE A 400 -0.53 -10.04 -1.82
CA PHE A 400 -0.89 -10.08 -0.39
C PHE A 400 -2.36 -10.42 -0.12
N GLU A 401 -3.32 -9.82 -0.85
CA GLU A 401 -4.74 -10.16 -0.68
C GLU A 401 -5.05 -11.63 -0.99
N GLU A 402 -4.45 -12.18 -2.04
CA GLU A 402 -4.64 -13.59 -2.44
C GLU A 402 -4.02 -14.54 -1.42
N ASP A 403 -2.86 -14.18 -0.87
CA ASP A 403 -2.16 -15.01 0.12
C ASP A 403 -2.94 -15.07 1.44
N LEU A 404 -3.54 -13.95 1.86
CA LEU A 404 -4.44 -13.92 3.03
C LEU A 404 -5.70 -14.76 2.82
N GLU A 405 -6.33 -14.71 1.64
CA GLU A 405 -7.50 -15.55 1.34
C GLU A 405 -7.12 -17.05 1.34
N LYS A 406 -5.96 -17.43 0.79
CA LYS A 406 -5.47 -18.82 0.85
C LYS A 406 -5.30 -19.29 2.29
N LEU A 407 -4.66 -18.47 3.14
CA LEU A 407 -4.50 -18.77 4.57
C LEU A 407 -5.86 -18.92 5.26
N TYR A 408 -6.80 -18.00 5.00
CA TYR A 408 -8.13 -18.07 5.56
C TYR A 408 -8.88 -19.35 5.17
N VAL A 409 -8.82 -19.76 3.90
CA VAL A 409 -9.45 -21.00 3.41
C VAL A 409 -8.84 -22.24 4.07
N GLN A 410 -7.51 -22.27 4.28
CA GLN A 410 -6.85 -23.37 4.99
C GLN A 410 -7.31 -23.50 6.45
N LEU A 411 -7.60 -22.37 7.11
CA LEU A 411 -8.01 -22.29 8.51
C LEU A 411 -9.52 -22.51 8.70
N GLN A 412 -10.31 -22.36 7.64
CA GLN A 412 -11.77 -22.43 7.67
C GLN A 412 -12.33 -23.72 8.29
N PRO A 413 -11.80 -24.94 8.00
CA PRO A 413 -12.34 -26.17 8.58
C PRO A 413 -12.34 -26.17 10.11
N LEU A 414 -11.27 -25.63 10.74
CA LEU A 414 -11.15 -25.54 12.19
C LEU A 414 -12.15 -24.53 12.76
N TYR A 415 -12.27 -23.36 12.15
CA TYR A 415 -13.23 -22.35 12.56
C TYR A 415 -14.68 -22.85 12.46
N LEU A 416 -15.06 -23.52 11.37
CA LEU A 416 -16.42 -24.04 11.18
C LEU A 416 -16.80 -25.09 12.21
N ASN A 417 -15.85 -25.96 12.58
CA ASN A 417 -16.07 -26.95 13.63
C ASN A 417 -16.21 -26.30 15.02
N LEU A 418 -15.37 -25.33 15.33
CA LEU A 418 -15.47 -24.55 16.58
C LEU A 418 -16.80 -23.79 16.65
N HIS A 419 -17.18 -23.11 15.56
CA HIS A 419 -18.44 -22.36 15.45
C HIS A 419 -19.66 -23.25 15.68
N ALA A 420 -19.73 -24.40 15.01
CA ALA A 420 -20.85 -25.33 15.15
C ALA A 420 -21.01 -25.84 16.59
N TYR A 421 -19.91 -26.24 17.22
CA TYR A 421 -19.88 -26.68 18.61
C TYR A 421 -20.35 -25.58 19.58
N VAL A 422 -19.79 -24.38 19.46
CA VAL A 422 -20.18 -23.23 20.30
C VAL A 422 -21.65 -22.87 20.08
N ARG A 423 -22.13 -22.88 18.82
CA ARG A 423 -23.54 -22.62 18.50
C ARG A 423 -24.49 -23.62 19.16
N ARG A 424 -24.14 -24.90 19.20
CA ARG A 424 -24.91 -25.94 19.90
C ARG A 424 -25.01 -25.66 21.39
N VAL A 425 -23.91 -25.32 22.04
CA VAL A 425 -23.88 -24.99 23.46
C VAL A 425 -24.72 -23.75 23.76
N LEU A 426 -24.60 -22.69 22.94
CA LEU A 426 -25.41 -21.48 23.07
C LEU A 426 -26.90 -21.76 22.83
N TYR A 427 -27.24 -22.65 21.90
CA TYR A 427 -28.61 -23.13 21.70
C TYR A 427 -29.16 -23.80 22.97
N ASN A 428 -28.39 -24.68 23.60
CA ASN A 428 -28.80 -25.36 24.83
C ASN A 428 -28.99 -24.35 25.99
N LYS A 429 -28.22 -23.25 26.01
CA LYS A 429 -28.31 -22.21 27.04
C LYS A 429 -29.46 -21.22 26.82
N TYR A 430 -29.63 -20.70 25.61
CA TYR A 430 -30.53 -19.59 25.31
C TYR A 430 -31.82 -20.01 24.57
N GLY A 431 -31.89 -21.25 24.10
CA GLY A 431 -33.06 -21.85 23.47
C GLY A 431 -33.25 -21.52 21.98
N PRO A 432 -34.19 -22.23 21.31
CA PRO A 432 -34.42 -22.14 19.86
C PRO A 432 -34.96 -20.80 19.37
N GLU A 433 -35.58 -20.01 20.25
CA GLU A 433 -36.08 -18.67 19.90
C GLU A 433 -34.94 -17.66 19.73
N ARG A 434 -33.77 -17.94 20.34
CA ARG A 434 -32.63 -17.01 20.41
C ARG A 434 -31.42 -17.49 19.61
N VAL A 435 -31.32 -18.78 19.30
CA VAL A 435 -30.22 -19.38 18.52
C VAL A 435 -30.79 -20.42 17.57
N ASN A 436 -30.34 -20.43 16.30
CA ASN A 436 -30.68 -21.46 15.32
C ASN A 436 -29.46 -22.35 15.05
N LEU A 437 -29.63 -23.67 15.16
CA LEU A 437 -28.57 -24.68 14.95
C LEU A 437 -28.02 -24.72 13.52
N ASN A 438 -28.75 -24.17 12.54
CA ASN A 438 -28.35 -24.08 11.13
C ASN A 438 -28.06 -22.64 10.69
N GLY A 439 -28.19 -21.66 11.58
CA GLY A 439 -28.09 -20.23 11.29
C GLY A 439 -26.85 -19.57 11.91
N PRO A 440 -26.65 -18.26 11.69
CA PRO A 440 -25.58 -17.51 12.33
C PRO A 440 -25.79 -17.34 13.85
N ILE A 441 -24.71 -17.11 14.61
CA ILE A 441 -24.76 -16.85 16.06
C ILE A 441 -25.05 -15.34 16.30
N PRO A 442 -25.96 -14.97 17.22
CA PRO A 442 -26.14 -13.57 17.60
C PRO A 442 -24.87 -12.97 18.22
N ALA A 443 -24.39 -11.85 17.67
CA ALA A 443 -23.06 -11.30 17.94
C ALA A 443 -22.79 -10.78 19.37
N HIS A 444 -23.76 -10.83 20.27
CA HIS A 444 -23.66 -10.34 21.67
C HIS A 444 -23.49 -11.47 22.70
N LEU A 445 -23.53 -12.74 22.27
CA LEU A 445 -23.50 -13.91 23.16
C LEU A 445 -22.11 -14.51 23.38
N LEU A 446 -21.07 -13.89 22.83
CA LEU A 446 -19.74 -14.49 22.67
C LEU A 446 -18.70 -13.91 23.63
N GLY A 447 -19.13 -13.42 24.79
CA GLY A 447 -18.21 -13.03 25.86
C GLY A 447 -17.41 -11.74 25.63
N ASN A 448 -17.65 -11.04 24.52
CA ASN A 448 -16.87 -9.88 24.10
C ASN A 448 -17.71 -8.90 23.26
N MET A 449 -17.45 -7.58 23.39
CA MET A 449 -18.18 -6.49 22.70
C MET A 449 -18.28 -6.63 21.18
N TRP A 450 -17.27 -7.23 20.57
CA TRP A 450 -17.17 -7.41 19.13
C TRP A 450 -17.26 -8.87 18.70
N ALA A 451 -17.39 -9.81 19.65
CA ALA A 451 -17.24 -11.25 19.39
C ALA A 451 -15.95 -11.57 18.61
N GLN A 452 -14.86 -10.84 18.91
CA GLN A 452 -13.55 -11.07 18.30
C GLN A 452 -12.77 -12.18 19.02
N SER A 453 -13.08 -12.42 20.29
CA SER A 453 -12.54 -13.48 21.13
C SER A 453 -13.70 -14.03 21.96
N TRP A 454 -13.74 -15.34 22.11
CA TRP A 454 -14.82 -16.11 22.76
C TRP A 454 -14.34 -16.79 24.06
N SER A 455 -13.14 -16.45 24.54
CA SER A 455 -12.54 -17.05 25.75
C SER A 455 -13.43 -16.90 26.98
N ASN A 456 -14.12 -15.76 27.12
CA ASN A 456 -14.99 -15.44 28.26
C ASN A 456 -16.25 -16.31 28.39
N ILE A 457 -16.59 -17.14 27.39
CA ILE A 457 -17.67 -18.13 27.48
C ILE A 457 -17.15 -19.56 27.70
N PHE A 458 -15.87 -19.73 28.00
CA PHE A 458 -15.25 -21.04 28.20
C PHE A 458 -15.95 -21.89 29.28
N ASP A 459 -16.50 -21.27 30.32
CA ASP A 459 -17.34 -21.94 31.34
C ASP A 459 -18.58 -22.63 30.74
N LEU A 460 -19.15 -22.11 29.65
CA LEU A 460 -20.29 -22.71 28.97
C LEU A 460 -19.86 -23.85 28.03
N VAL A 461 -18.76 -23.64 27.30
CA VAL A 461 -18.33 -24.50 26.19
C VAL A 461 -17.21 -25.47 26.55
N MET A 462 -16.92 -25.63 27.85
CA MET A 462 -15.86 -26.52 28.34
C MET A 462 -16.18 -27.98 27.95
N PRO A 463 -15.31 -28.64 27.16
CA PRO A 463 -15.51 -30.03 26.74
C PRO A 463 -15.66 -31.03 27.89
N PHE A 464 -14.78 -30.93 28.88
CA PHE A 464 -14.69 -31.88 30.00
C PHE A 464 -14.72 -31.14 31.35
N PRO A 465 -15.91 -30.88 31.93
CA PRO A 465 -16.04 -30.16 33.20
C PRO A 465 -15.41 -30.83 34.42
N GLY A 466 -15.15 -32.15 34.34
CA GLY A 466 -14.50 -32.92 35.40
C GLY A 466 -12.97 -32.87 35.37
N ALA A 467 -12.37 -32.32 34.32
CA ALA A 467 -10.93 -32.20 34.14
C ALA A 467 -10.40 -30.84 34.68
N THR A 468 -9.08 -30.72 34.83
CA THR A 468 -8.45 -29.53 35.43
C THR A 468 -8.66 -28.30 34.54
N LYS A 469 -9.04 -27.17 35.14
CA LYS A 469 -9.16 -25.88 34.45
C LYS A 469 -7.81 -25.15 34.45
N VAL A 470 -7.36 -24.69 33.28
CA VAL A 470 -6.20 -23.79 33.16
C VAL A 470 -6.68 -22.35 33.38
N ASP A 471 -6.77 -21.92 34.65
CA ASP A 471 -7.09 -20.54 35.02
C ASP A 471 -6.26 -20.14 36.24
N ALA A 472 -5.28 -19.27 36.00
CA ALA A 472 -4.37 -18.78 37.03
C ALA A 472 -4.99 -17.68 37.91
N THR A 473 -6.13 -17.10 37.54
CA THR A 473 -6.70 -15.91 38.19
C THR A 473 -6.95 -16.12 39.69
N PRO A 474 -7.56 -17.23 40.16
CA PRO A 474 -7.77 -17.46 41.59
C PRO A 474 -6.45 -17.57 42.37
N ALA A 475 -5.44 -18.21 41.78
CA ALA A 475 -4.11 -18.36 42.37
C ALA A 475 -3.37 -17.02 42.44
N MET A 476 -3.43 -16.21 41.38
CA MET A 476 -2.85 -14.86 41.35
C MET A 476 -3.44 -13.99 42.47
N LYS A 477 -4.77 -14.00 42.61
CA LYS A 477 -5.46 -13.22 43.65
C LYS A 477 -5.14 -13.72 45.06
N SER A 478 -5.15 -15.03 45.29
CA SER A 478 -4.88 -15.61 46.61
C SER A 478 -3.42 -15.39 47.07
N GLN A 479 -2.49 -15.36 46.13
CA GLN A 479 -1.07 -15.08 46.38
C GLN A 479 -0.73 -13.58 46.40
N GLY A 480 -1.70 -12.68 46.26
CA GLY A 480 -1.49 -11.24 46.31
C GLY A 480 -0.65 -10.70 45.14
N TRP A 481 -0.85 -11.22 43.93
CA TRP A 481 -0.23 -10.66 42.72
C TRP A 481 -0.67 -9.22 42.50
N THR A 482 0.23 -8.43 41.92
CA THR A 482 0.01 -7.02 41.56
C THR A 482 0.33 -6.84 40.08
N ALA A 483 -0.14 -5.74 39.47
CA ALA A 483 0.23 -5.38 38.11
C ALA A 483 1.75 -5.40 37.93
N LYS A 484 2.49 -4.72 38.84
CA LYS A 484 3.96 -4.72 38.83
C LYS A 484 4.57 -6.13 38.81
N ARG A 485 4.07 -7.05 39.64
CA ARG A 485 4.54 -8.44 39.65
C ARG A 485 4.32 -9.14 38.31
N MET A 486 3.19 -8.90 37.64
CA MET A 486 2.91 -9.48 36.31
C MET A 486 3.96 -9.03 35.28
N PHE A 487 4.32 -7.75 35.27
CA PHE A 487 5.39 -7.22 34.41
C PHE A 487 6.77 -7.78 34.80
N GLU A 488 7.07 -7.90 36.10
CA GLU A 488 8.35 -8.47 36.56
C GLU A 488 8.50 -9.96 36.17
N GLU A 489 7.41 -10.74 36.19
CA GLU A 489 7.41 -12.13 35.70
C GLU A 489 7.62 -12.19 34.19
N SER A 490 7.05 -11.25 33.45
CA SER A 490 7.27 -11.18 32.01
C SER A 490 8.70 -10.79 31.67
N ASP A 491 9.30 -9.81 32.35
CA ASP A 491 10.73 -9.49 32.22
C ASP A 491 11.63 -10.70 32.55
N ARG A 492 11.27 -11.49 33.58
CA ARG A 492 11.94 -12.76 33.89
C ARG A 492 11.82 -13.76 32.74
N PHE A 493 10.66 -13.86 32.09
CA PHE A 493 10.49 -14.72 30.93
C PHE A 493 11.44 -14.34 29.79
N PHE A 494 11.45 -13.07 29.36
CA PHE A 494 12.33 -12.61 28.28
C PHE A 494 13.81 -12.76 28.61
N THR A 495 14.23 -12.38 29.82
CA THR A 495 15.62 -12.53 30.27
C THR A 495 16.03 -14.00 30.42
N SER A 496 15.10 -14.91 30.74
CA SER A 496 15.35 -16.36 30.74
C SER A 496 15.75 -16.88 29.35
N LEU A 497 15.25 -16.27 28.27
CA LEU A 497 15.66 -16.59 26.89
C LEU A 497 17.01 -15.96 26.52
N GLY A 498 17.57 -15.08 27.34
CA GLY A 498 18.79 -14.34 27.03
C GLY A 498 18.54 -13.07 26.24
N LEU A 499 17.30 -12.59 26.22
CA LEU A 499 16.92 -11.31 25.64
C LEU A 499 17.22 -10.16 26.64
N ILE A 500 17.03 -8.93 26.18
CA ILE A 500 17.47 -7.70 26.87
C ILE A 500 16.49 -7.41 28.02
N PRO A 501 16.95 -7.22 29.28
CA PRO A 501 16.07 -6.83 30.39
C PRO A 501 15.46 -5.45 30.16
N MET A 502 14.27 -5.21 30.70
CA MET A 502 13.65 -3.88 30.65
C MET A 502 14.52 -2.81 31.35
N PRO A 503 14.76 -1.64 30.72
CA PRO A 503 15.58 -0.59 31.33
C PRO A 503 14.90 0.05 32.54
N GLN A 504 15.66 0.69 33.43
CA GLN A 504 15.09 1.33 34.63
C GLN A 504 14.03 2.40 34.28
N GLU A 505 14.25 3.16 33.20
CA GLU A 505 13.34 4.19 32.72
C GLU A 505 11.95 3.64 32.33
N PHE A 506 11.88 2.39 31.85
CA PHE A 506 10.62 1.71 31.57
C PHE A 506 9.78 1.56 32.84
N TRP A 507 10.39 1.13 33.94
CA TRP A 507 9.70 0.92 35.23
C TRP A 507 9.28 2.25 35.87
N ASP A 508 10.10 3.29 35.71
CA ASP A 508 9.86 4.59 36.32
C ASP A 508 8.74 5.38 35.61
N LYS A 509 8.57 5.17 34.29
CA LYS A 509 7.71 6.02 33.44
C LYS A 509 6.46 5.33 32.86
N SER A 510 6.40 3.99 32.85
CA SER A 510 5.22 3.28 32.32
C SER A 510 3.96 3.48 33.17
N MET A 511 2.80 3.49 32.52
CA MET A 511 1.50 3.49 33.19
C MET A 511 0.95 2.05 33.16
N ILE A 512 1.33 1.25 34.15
CA ILE A 512 0.96 -0.18 34.24
C ILE A 512 -0.34 -0.44 35.01
N GLU A 513 -0.98 0.60 35.53
CA GLU A 513 -2.28 0.53 36.20
C GLU A 513 -3.06 1.82 35.96
N LYS A 514 -4.40 1.74 36.08
CA LYS A 514 -5.26 2.91 35.90
C LYS A 514 -5.03 3.89 37.07
N PRO A 515 -4.71 5.18 36.81
CA PRO A 515 -4.55 6.16 37.86
C PRO A 515 -5.83 6.34 38.70
N ALA A 516 -5.68 6.38 40.03
CA ALA A 516 -6.80 6.58 40.97
C ALA A 516 -7.06 8.06 41.30
N ASP A 517 -6.35 8.99 40.66
CA ASP A 517 -6.41 10.43 40.93
C ASP A 517 -7.47 11.18 40.10
N GLY A 518 -8.33 10.45 39.39
CA GLY A 518 -9.48 10.99 38.65
C GLY A 518 -9.17 11.46 37.23
N ARG A 519 -7.93 11.30 36.74
CA ARG A 519 -7.59 11.59 35.34
C ARG A 519 -8.27 10.61 34.37
N GLU A 520 -8.71 11.11 33.23
CA GLU A 520 -9.17 10.29 32.11
C GLU A 520 -7.96 9.86 31.27
N VAL A 521 -7.92 8.59 30.87
CA VAL A 521 -6.80 7.98 30.13
C VAL A 521 -7.32 7.05 29.04
N VAL A 522 -6.52 6.83 28.01
CA VAL A 522 -6.80 5.78 27.02
C VAL A 522 -6.36 4.44 27.61
N CYS A 523 -7.31 3.62 28.08
CA CYS A 523 -6.99 2.36 28.77
C CYS A 523 -6.52 1.21 27.87
N HIS A 524 -6.79 1.27 26.56
CA HIS A 524 -6.36 0.23 25.62
C HIS A 524 -4.85 0.01 25.70
N ALA A 525 -4.40 -1.23 25.89
CA ALA A 525 -2.99 -1.57 26.04
C ALA A 525 -2.18 -1.11 24.81
N SER A 526 -1.02 -0.52 25.05
CA SER A 526 -0.05 -0.20 23.99
C SER A 526 1.37 -0.01 24.51
N ALA A 527 2.34 -0.41 23.70
CA ALA A 527 3.77 -0.18 23.89
C ALA A 527 4.27 1.00 23.03
N TRP A 528 5.24 1.74 23.55
CA TRP A 528 5.71 3.01 22.98
C TRP A 528 7.24 3.07 22.91
N ASP A 529 7.80 3.29 21.72
CA ASP A 529 9.18 3.71 21.49
C ASP A 529 9.23 5.24 21.42
N PHE A 530 10.03 5.89 22.27
CA PHE A 530 10.20 7.34 22.29
C PHE A 530 11.32 7.81 21.35
N TYR A 531 11.84 6.91 20.51
CA TYR A 531 12.80 7.15 19.44
C TYR A 531 14.17 7.71 19.86
N ASN A 532 14.46 7.72 21.17
CA ASN A 532 15.71 8.23 21.74
C ASN A 532 16.68 7.11 22.19
N ARG A 533 16.35 5.84 21.88
CA ARG A 533 17.12 4.62 22.21
C ARG A 533 17.22 4.29 23.71
N LYS A 534 16.43 4.94 24.56
CA LYS A 534 16.51 4.81 26.02
C LYS A 534 15.14 4.61 26.67
N ASP A 535 14.18 5.41 26.23
CA ASP A 535 12.87 5.50 26.82
C ASP A 535 11.87 4.66 26.03
N PHE A 536 11.37 3.63 26.70
CA PHE A 536 10.37 2.70 26.19
C PHE A 536 9.33 2.53 27.29
N ARG A 537 8.04 2.57 26.96
CA ARG A 537 6.97 2.53 27.96
C ARG A 537 5.82 1.65 27.54
N ILE A 538 5.07 1.15 28.51
CA ILE A 538 3.75 0.52 28.30
C ILE A 538 2.67 1.35 29.00
N LYS A 539 1.53 1.51 28.32
CA LYS A 539 0.31 2.11 28.85
C LYS A 539 -0.81 1.07 28.85
N GLN A 540 -1.11 0.50 30.01
CA GLN A 540 -2.16 -0.51 30.20
C GLN A 540 -2.88 -0.28 31.54
N CYS A 541 -4.22 -0.34 31.52
CA CYS A 541 -5.03 -0.35 32.75
C CYS A 541 -5.11 -1.76 33.34
N THR A 542 -3.97 -2.32 33.79
CA THR A 542 -3.85 -3.74 34.13
C THR A 542 -4.70 -4.17 35.31
N VAL A 543 -5.39 -5.30 35.16
CA VAL A 543 -6.16 -5.98 36.21
C VAL A 543 -5.52 -7.34 36.52
N VAL A 544 -5.56 -7.76 37.79
CA VAL A 544 -4.93 -9.03 38.22
C VAL A 544 -5.82 -10.22 37.82
N ASN A 545 -5.58 -10.74 36.62
CA ASN A 545 -6.17 -11.96 36.06
C ASN A 545 -5.23 -12.60 35.02
N MET A 546 -5.57 -13.80 34.54
CA MET A 546 -4.77 -14.53 33.56
C MET A 546 -4.75 -13.86 32.16
N ASP A 547 -5.85 -13.24 31.74
CA ASP A 547 -5.95 -12.57 30.43
C ASP A 547 -4.98 -11.40 30.33
N ASP A 548 -4.96 -10.53 31.35
CA ASP A 548 -4.04 -9.41 31.45
C ASP A 548 -2.59 -9.87 31.66
N LEU A 549 -2.35 -11.03 32.28
CA LEU A 549 -1.00 -11.62 32.35
C LEU A 549 -0.49 -11.96 30.95
N ILE A 550 -1.37 -12.49 30.09
CA ILE A 550 -1.08 -12.75 28.69
C ILE A 550 -0.87 -11.43 27.92
N THR A 551 -1.73 -10.43 28.13
CA THR A 551 -1.58 -9.10 27.52
C THR A 551 -0.26 -8.43 27.93
N VAL A 552 0.16 -8.55 29.19
CA VAL A 552 1.45 -8.02 29.65
C VAL A 552 2.62 -8.63 28.87
N HIS A 553 2.59 -9.94 28.59
CA HIS A 553 3.62 -10.59 27.76
C HIS A 553 3.55 -10.15 26.30
N HIS A 554 2.35 -9.91 25.77
CA HIS A 554 2.16 -9.35 24.44
C HIS A 554 2.83 -7.96 24.32
N GLU A 555 2.48 -7.03 25.22
CA GLU A 555 3.01 -5.66 25.20
C GLU A 555 4.51 -5.61 25.49
N MET A 556 5.02 -6.45 26.39
CA MET A 556 6.45 -6.56 26.64
C MET A 556 7.21 -7.17 25.45
N GLY A 557 6.54 -7.95 24.59
CA GLY A 557 7.09 -8.40 23.32
C GLY A 557 7.36 -7.24 22.34
N HIS A 558 6.46 -6.25 22.28
CA HIS A 558 6.69 -5.02 21.50
C HIS A 558 7.89 -4.26 22.03
N VAL A 559 7.99 -4.05 23.35
CA VAL A 559 9.15 -3.40 23.97
C VAL A 559 10.44 -4.19 23.72
N GLN A 560 10.37 -5.52 23.77
CA GLN A 560 11.52 -6.35 23.45
C GLN A 560 11.97 -6.16 22.01
N TYR A 561 11.05 -6.00 21.06
CA TYR A 561 11.38 -5.67 19.67
C TYR A 561 12.06 -4.29 19.58
N PHE A 562 11.53 -3.28 20.29
CA PHE A 562 12.13 -1.94 20.38
C PHE A 562 13.60 -2.00 20.81
N LEU A 563 13.87 -2.75 21.89
CA LEU A 563 15.21 -2.94 22.43
C LEU A 563 16.15 -3.65 21.44
N GLN A 564 15.65 -4.56 20.59
CA GLN A 564 16.49 -5.29 19.64
C GLN A 564 16.93 -4.43 18.46
N TYR A 565 16.05 -3.57 17.94
CA TYR A 565 16.37 -2.73 16.77
C TYR A 565 16.78 -1.30 17.10
N MET A 566 16.91 -0.92 18.39
CA MET A 566 17.15 0.47 18.79
C MET A 566 18.40 1.11 18.16
N GLU A 567 19.37 0.31 17.73
CA GLU A 567 20.59 0.79 17.04
C GLU A 567 20.42 0.97 15.53
N GLN A 568 19.32 0.51 14.94
CA GLN A 568 18.99 0.78 13.55
C GLN A 568 18.70 2.27 13.34
N PRO A 569 18.88 2.78 12.10
CA PRO A 569 18.31 4.07 11.70
C PRO A 569 16.83 4.12 12.02
N ILE A 570 16.31 5.29 12.40
CA ILE A 570 14.91 5.48 12.81
C ILE A 570 13.91 4.96 11.77
N SER A 571 14.24 5.06 10.48
CA SER A 571 13.44 4.55 9.36
C SER A 571 13.28 3.02 9.34
N PHE A 572 14.15 2.28 10.05
CA PHE A 572 14.12 0.82 10.17
C PHE A 572 13.69 0.33 11.57
N ARG A 573 13.39 1.23 12.51
CA ARG A 573 12.85 0.88 13.84
C ARG A 573 11.37 0.57 13.78
N ASP A 574 11.06 -0.54 13.11
CA ASP A 574 9.72 -1.11 12.98
C ASP A 574 9.88 -2.64 12.81
N GLY A 575 8.80 -3.41 12.93
CA GLY A 575 8.84 -4.83 12.60
C GLY A 575 9.13 -5.08 11.12
N ALA A 576 9.68 -6.24 10.78
CA ALA A 576 9.96 -6.61 9.38
C ALA A 576 8.75 -6.46 8.45
N ASN A 577 7.55 -6.71 8.97
CA ASN A 577 6.29 -6.12 8.52
C ASN A 577 5.39 -5.90 9.76
N PRO A 578 4.24 -5.22 9.64
CA PRO A 578 3.39 -4.93 10.80
C PRO A 578 2.90 -6.18 11.56
N GLY A 579 2.76 -7.32 10.88
CA GLY A 579 2.35 -8.58 11.53
C GLY A 579 3.45 -9.23 12.37
N PHE A 580 4.73 -9.04 12.00
CA PHE A 580 5.85 -9.51 12.82
C PHE A 580 5.84 -8.86 14.20
N HIS A 581 5.55 -7.57 14.25
CA HIS A 581 5.55 -6.81 15.50
C HIS A 581 4.53 -7.41 16.50
N GLU A 582 3.30 -7.63 16.02
CA GLU A 582 2.22 -8.25 16.78
C GLU A 582 2.45 -9.74 17.11
N ALA A 583 3.25 -10.46 16.33
CA ALA A 583 3.51 -11.89 16.54
C ALA A 583 4.50 -12.16 17.69
N VAL A 584 5.49 -11.30 17.89
CA VAL A 584 6.56 -11.54 18.86
C VAL A 584 6.01 -11.64 20.28
N GLY A 585 5.13 -10.72 20.68
CA GLY A 585 4.48 -10.78 21.98
C GLY A 585 3.59 -12.02 22.15
N ASP A 586 2.83 -12.35 21.11
CA ASP A 586 1.92 -13.51 21.14
C ASP A 586 2.64 -14.86 21.22
N VAL A 587 3.82 -15.00 20.60
CA VAL A 587 4.65 -16.21 20.72
C VAL A 587 5.04 -16.50 22.17
N MET A 588 5.33 -15.45 22.93
CA MET A 588 5.68 -15.58 24.36
C MET A 588 4.45 -15.99 25.16
N ALA A 589 3.32 -15.35 24.89
CA ALA A 589 2.04 -15.68 25.51
C ALA A 589 1.66 -17.15 25.31
N LEU A 590 1.94 -17.76 24.15
CA LEU A 590 1.68 -19.18 23.90
C LEU A 590 2.44 -20.12 24.85
N SER A 591 3.67 -19.76 25.24
CA SER A 591 4.44 -20.58 26.20
C SER A 591 3.98 -20.33 27.64
N VAL A 592 3.66 -19.07 27.96
CA VAL A 592 3.24 -18.64 29.30
C VAL A 592 1.90 -19.23 29.70
N SER A 593 0.98 -19.40 28.74
CA SER A 593 -0.34 -19.99 28.98
C SER A 593 -0.32 -21.50 29.20
N THR A 594 0.82 -22.17 28.96
CA THR A 594 0.90 -23.63 29.14
C THR A 594 0.77 -24.04 30.61
N PRO A 595 0.09 -25.16 30.92
CA PRO A 595 0.04 -25.70 32.28
C PRO A 595 1.44 -25.91 32.89
N LYS A 596 2.41 -26.34 32.08
CA LYS A 596 3.81 -26.52 32.48
C LYS A 596 4.43 -25.22 32.96
N HIS A 597 4.25 -24.12 32.21
CA HIS A 597 4.78 -22.83 32.60
C HIS A 597 4.10 -22.29 33.86
N LEU A 598 2.76 -22.30 33.90
CA LEU A 598 1.98 -21.84 35.05
C LEU A 598 2.35 -22.59 36.34
N HIS A 599 2.64 -23.89 36.23
CA HIS A 599 3.15 -24.65 37.36
C HIS A 599 4.54 -24.18 37.81
N SER A 600 5.44 -23.89 36.87
CA SER A 600 6.80 -23.42 37.19
C SER A 600 6.85 -22.09 37.94
N ILE A 601 5.84 -21.23 37.74
CA ILE A 601 5.67 -19.94 38.44
C ILE A 601 4.70 -20.02 39.64
N ASN A 602 4.36 -21.23 40.08
CA ASN A 602 3.44 -21.53 41.20
C ASN A 602 2.02 -20.99 41.02
N LEU A 603 1.54 -20.81 39.79
CA LEU A 603 0.14 -20.45 39.52
C LEU A 603 -0.77 -21.66 39.27
N LEU A 604 -0.19 -22.86 39.17
CA LEU A 604 -0.89 -24.12 39.05
C LEU A 604 -0.27 -25.16 39.99
N ASP A 605 -1.07 -25.84 40.82
CA ASP A 605 -0.56 -26.77 41.84
C ASP A 605 -0.01 -28.08 41.25
N GLN A 606 -0.68 -28.62 40.22
CA GLN A 606 -0.30 -29.85 39.54
C GLN A 606 -0.51 -29.72 38.03
N VAL A 607 0.45 -30.25 37.26
CA VAL A 607 0.29 -30.41 35.82
C VAL A 607 -0.43 -31.74 35.58
N THR A 608 -1.68 -31.67 35.14
CA THR A 608 -2.44 -32.86 34.73
C THR A 608 -2.26 -33.09 33.24
N GLU A 609 -1.38 -34.02 32.87
CA GLU A 609 -1.16 -34.42 31.47
C GLU A 609 -2.14 -35.55 31.10
N ASN A 610 -3.35 -35.19 30.69
CA ASN A 610 -4.32 -36.13 30.14
C ASN A 610 -5.12 -35.51 28.98
N GLU A 611 -5.66 -36.37 28.11
CA GLU A 611 -6.35 -35.95 26.89
C GLU A 611 -7.50 -34.97 27.18
N GLU A 612 -8.28 -35.19 28.24
CA GLU A 612 -9.38 -34.30 28.60
C GLU A 612 -8.91 -32.88 28.98
N SER A 613 -7.81 -32.78 29.73
CA SER A 613 -7.22 -31.50 30.14
C SER A 613 -6.56 -30.80 28.94
N ASP A 614 -5.91 -31.55 28.05
CA ASP A 614 -5.31 -31.03 26.82
C ASP A 614 -6.38 -30.46 25.87
N ILE A 615 -7.51 -31.15 25.71
CA ILE A 615 -8.63 -30.67 24.91
C ILE A 615 -9.27 -29.43 25.54
N ASN A 616 -9.43 -29.38 26.87
CA ASN A 616 -9.89 -28.17 27.56
C ASN A 616 -8.93 -26.99 27.34
N TYR A 617 -7.62 -27.21 27.46
CA TYR A 617 -6.61 -26.19 27.20
C TYR A 617 -6.66 -25.71 25.74
N LEU A 618 -6.61 -26.62 24.78
CA LEU A 618 -6.69 -26.27 23.35
C LEU A 618 -7.98 -25.53 23.02
N MET A 619 -9.12 -25.92 23.59
CA MET A 619 -10.38 -25.19 23.44
C MET A 619 -10.26 -23.75 23.97
N SER A 620 -9.66 -23.55 25.14
CA SER A 620 -9.46 -22.20 25.69
C SER A 620 -8.63 -21.31 24.77
N VAL A 621 -7.56 -21.85 24.17
CA VAL A 621 -6.73 -21.12 23.20
C VAL A 621 -7.47 -20.91 21.88
N ALA A 622 -8.26 -21.89 21.41
CA ALA A 622 -9.00 -21.78 20.16
C ALA A 622 -10.11 -20.73 20.20
N LEU A 623 -10.79 -20.60 21.34
CA LEU A 623 -11.80 -19.56 21.56
C LEU A 623 -11.22 -18.15 21.48
N ASP A 624 -9.92 -17.98 21.72
CA ASP A 624 -9.24 -16.70 21.49
C ASP A 624 -8.66 -16.63 20.07
N LYS A 625 -7.73 -17.54 19.74
CA LYS A 625 -6.93 -17.46 18.51
C LYS A 625 -7.70 -17.83 17.24
N ILE A 626 -8.49 -18.90 17.26
CA ILE A 626 -9.22 -19.35 16.06
C ILE A 626 -10.47 -18.49 15.82
N ALA A 627 -11.20 -18.14 16.88
CA ALA A 627 -12.37 -17.26 16.78
C ALA A 627 -12.04 -15.87 16.23
N PHE A 628 -10.82 -15.38 16.50
CA PHE A 628 -10.34 -14.08 16.04
C PHE A 628 -10.06 -14.03 14.54
N LEU A 629 -9.51 -15.08 13.93
CA LEU A 629 -9.06 -15.09 12.53
C LEU A 629 -10.08 -14.50 11.53
N PRO A 630 -11.35 -14.96 11.49
CA PRO A 630 -12.32 -14.37 10.57
C PRO A 630 -12.64 -12.90 10.88
N PHE A 631 -12.60 -12.48 12.16
CA PHE A 631 -12.76 -11.07 12.54
C PHE A 631 -11.57 -10.22 12.08
N GLY A 632 -10.35 -10.68 12.36
CA GLY A 632 -9.11 -10.05 11.93
C GLY A 632 -9.05 -9.85 10.42
N TYR A 633 -9.49 -10.87 9.67
CA TYR A 633 -9.55 -10.84 8.21
C TYR A 633 -10.60 -9.86 7.69
N LEU A 634 -11.84 -9.91 8.19
CA LEU A 634 -12.93 -9.12 7.64
C LEU A 634 -12.79 -7.61 7.89
N MET A 635 -12.14 -7.21 8.99
CA MET A 635 -11.98 -5.81 9.40
C MET A 635 -11.34 -4.97 8.29
N ASP A 636 -10.20 -5.44 7.77
CA ASP A 636 -9.49 -4.73 6.70
C ASP A 636 -10.05 -5.05 5.32
N GLN A 637 -10.67 -6.21 5.10
CA GLN A 637 -11.48 -6.44 3.90
C GLN A 637 -12.61 -5.40 3.77
N TRP A 638 -13.25 -5.02 4.87
CA TRP A 638 -14.24 -3.93 4.87
C TRP A 638 -13.57 -2.58 4.59
N ARG A 639 -12.52 -2.23 5.34
CA ARG A 639 -11.84 -0.92 5.16
C ARG A 639 -11.23 -0.73 3.79
N TRP A 640 -10.59 -1.74 3.22
CA TRP A 640 -10.03 -1.69 1.87
C TRP A 640 -11.10 -1.43 0.83
N LYS A 641 -12.26 -2.09 0.94
CA LYS A 641 -13.40 -1.85 0.05
C LYS A 641 -14.05 -0.48 0.26
N VAL A 642 -13.96 0.09 1.46
CA VAL A 642 -14.37 1.48 1.71
C VAL A 642 -13.38 2.45 1.05
N PHE A 643 -12.07 2.22 1.20
CA PHE A 643 -11.04 3.09 0.63
C PHE A 643 -11.04 3.06 -0.91
N ASP A 644 -11.21 1.90 -1.54
CA ASP A 644 -11.25 1.80 -3.00
C ASP A 644 -12.63 2.10 -3.63
N GLY A 645 -13.64 2.39 -2.80
CA GLY A 645 -14.99 2.77 -3.24
C GLY A 645 -15.91 1.61 -3.64
N ARG A 646 -15.50 0.33 -3.46
CA ARG A 646 -16.39 -0.83 -3.62
C ARG A 646 -17.55 -0.85 -2.63
N ILE A 647 -17.36 -0.28 -1.44
CA ILE A 647 -18.42 -0.03 -0.45
C ILE A 647 -18.65 1.48 -0.39
N LYS A 648 -19.86 1.90 -0.73
CA LYS A 648 -20.25 3.31 -0.68
C LYS A 648 -20.71 3.72 0.71
N GLU A 649 -20.70 5.03 0.97
CA GLU A 649 -21.03 5.62 2.27
C GLU A 649 -22.45 5.28 2.75
N GLU A 650 -23.38 5.08 1.81
CA GLU A 650 -24.77 4.68 2.02
C GLU A 650 -24.96 3.18 2.32
N GLU A 651 -23.90 2.37 2.27
CA GLU A 651 -23.94 0.92 2.49
C GLU A 651 -22.89 0.45 3.53
N TYR A 652 -22.29 1.38 4.28
CA TYR A 652 -21.23 1.07 5.24
C TYR A 652 -21.65 0.00 6.24
N ASN A 653 -22.81 0.16 6.87
CA ASN A 653 -23.22 -0.72 7.94
C ASN A 653 -23.77 -2.04 7.40
N GLN A 654 -24.51 -2.01 6.28
CA GLN A 654 -24.98 -3.20 5.59
C GLN A 654 -23.82 -4.10 5.15
N GLN A 655 -22.80 -3.53 4.49
CA GLN A 655 -21.67 -4.32 4.00
C GLN A 655 -20.79 -4.83 5.14
N TRP A 656 -20.71 -4.10 6.25
CA TRP A 656 -20.10 -4.60 7.47
C TRP A 656 -20.78 -5.89 7.95
N TRP A 657 -22.12 -5.91 8.04
CA TRP A 657 -22.87 -7.09 8.46
C TRP A 657 -22.85 -8.23 7.44
N ASN A 658 -22.80 -7.93 6.14
CA ASN A 658 -22.59 -8.95 5.11
C ASN A 658 -21.25 -9.67 5.30
N LEU A 659 -20.18 -8.95 5.65
CA LEU A 659 -18.87 -9.53 5.90
C LEU A 659 -18.82 -10.30 7.24
N ARG A 660 -19.46 -9.77 8.29
CA ARG A 660 -19.65 -10.47 9.58
C ARG A 660 -20.37 -11.81 9.39
N LEU A 661 -21.43 -11.83 8.59
CA LEU A 661 -22.14 -13.07 8.25
C LEU A 661 -21.28 -13.98 7.39
N LYS A 662 -20.64 -13.47 6.33
CA LYS A 662 -19.85 -14.28 5.39
C LYS A 662 -18.65 -14.97 6.05
N TYR A 663 -17.92 -14.26 6.90
CA TYR A 663 -16.65 -14.76 7.44
C TYR A 663 -16.81 -15.34 8.85
N GLN A 664 -17.60 -14.72 9.72
CA GLN A 664 -17.78 -15.22 11.08
C GLN A 664 -19.05 -16.05 11.28
N GLY A 665 -20.05 -15.95 10.41
CA GLY A 665 -21.34 -16.57 10.66
C GLY A 665 -22.04 -15.97 11.86
N LEU A 666 -21.98 -14.64 11.97
CA LEU A 666 -22.63 -13.87 13.03
C LEU A 666 -23.71 -12.97 12.46
N CYS A 667 -24.80 -12.81 13.21
CA CYS A 667 -25.89 -11.88 12.90
C CYS A 667 -26.03 -10.80 13.98
N PRO A 668 -26.53 -9.60 13.63
CA PRO A 668 -26.86 -8.61 14.63
C PRO A 668 -28.07 -9.11 15.45
N PRO A 669 -28.10 -8.90 16.76
CA PRO A 669 -29.24 -9.32 17.58
C PRO A 669 -30.47 -8.42 17.45
N VAL A 670 -30.30 -7.24 16.86
CA VAL A 670 -31.37 -6.28 16.55
C VAL A 670 -31.20 -5.75 15.12
N PRO A 671 -32.28 -5.36 14.42
CA PRO A 671 -32.17 -4.77 13.11
C PRO A 671 -31.26 -3.54 13.12
N ARG A 672 -30.44 -3.40 12.08
CA ARG A 672 -29.55 -2.25 11.89
C ARG A 672 -30.00 -1.45 10.69
N SER A 673 -29.70 -0.16 10.73
CA SER A 673 -29.97 0.82 9.68
C SER A 673 -28.65 1.47 9.25
N GLU A 674 -28.71 2.33 8.24
CA GLU A 674 -27.56 3.15 7.83
C GLU A 674 -27.43 4.43 8.67
N ASP A 675 -28.32 4.68 9.64
CA ASP A 675 -28.06 5.63 10.72
C ASP A 675 -27.08 5.06 11.75
N ASP A 676 -26.89 3.73 11.75
CA ASP A 676 -25.91 3.05 12.58
C ASP A 676 -24.54 3.02 11.88
N PHE A 677 -23.47 2.94 12.68
CA PHE A 677 -22.11 2.74 12.19
C PHE A 677 -21.35 1.84 13.15
N ASP A 678 -21.74 0.56 13.15
CA ASP A 678 -21.19 -0.48 14.02
C ASP A 678 -19.67 -0.68 13.90
N PRO A 679 -19.00 -0.55 12.72
CA PRO A 679 -17.54 -0.58 12.70
C PRO A 679 -16.89 0.53 13.53
N GLY A 680 -17.50 1.72 13.61
CA GLY A 680 -16.99 2.82 14.44
C GLY A 680 -17.00 2.51 15.94
N ALA A 681 -17.74 1.48 16.38
CA ALA A 681 -17.77 1.03 17.77
C ALA A 681 -16.58 0.11 18.14
N LYS A 682 -15.59 -0.08 17.25
CA LYS A 682 -14.34 -0.82 17.51
C LYS A 682 -13.14 0.13 17.42
N PHE A 683 -12.36 0.25 18.50
CA PHE A 683 -11.25 1.21 18.67
C PHE A 683 -10.38 1.48 17.42
N HIS A 684 -9.93 0.43 16.74
CA HIS A 684 -9.03 0.53 15.59
C HIS A 684 -9.61 1.28 14.37
N ILE A 685 -10.93 1.40 14.27
CA ILE A 685 -11.61 2.16 13.21
C ILE A 685 -11.47 3.69 13.46
N PRO A 686 -11.94 4.27 14.58
CA PRO A 686 -11.75 5.69 14.88
C PRO A 686 -10.28 6.07 15.15
N ALA A 687 -9.47 5.17 15.72
CA ALA A 687 -8.04 5.44 15.97
C ALA A 687 -7.15 5.24 14.72
N ASN A 688 -7.75 4.82 13.60
CA ASN A 688 -7.06 4.59 12.34
C ASN A 688 -5.85 3.64 12.41
N VAL A 689 -6.00 2.50 13.08
CA VAL A 689 -4.95 1.48 13.20
C VAL A 689 -5.25 0.32 12.24
N PRO A 690 -4.39 0.02 11.25
CA PRO A 690 -4.53 -1.14 10.35
C PRO A 690 -4.72 -2.45 11.13
N TYR A 691 -5.59 -3.36 10.69
CA TYR A 691 -6.03 -4.52 11.48
C TYR A 691 -5.49 -5.85 10.95
N ILE A 692 -5.14 -5.92 9.67
CA ILE A 692 -4.64 -7.15 9.05
C ILE A 692 -3.34 -7.65 9.69
N ARG A 693 -2.61 -6.76 10.38
CA ARG A 693 -1.46 -7.10 11.23
C ARG A 693 -1.75 -8.22 12.23
N TYR A 694 -2.96 -8.22 12.81
CA TYR A 694 -3.35 -9.23 13.80
C TYR A 694 -3.68 -10.56 13.13
N PHE A 695 -4.29 -10.56 11.94
CA PHE A 695 -4.52 -11.79 11.18
C PHE A 695 -3.18 -12.43 10.80
N VAL A 696 -2.24 -11.63 10.26
CA VAL A 696 -0.90 -12.10 9.93
C VAL A 696 -0.19 -12.63 11.18
N SER A 697 -0.23 -11.89 12.29
CA SER A 697 0.33 -12.32 13.57
C SER A 697 -0.20 -13.67 14.02
N PHE A 698 -1.52 -13.88 13.95
CA PHE A 698 -2.16 -15.11 14.41
C PHE A 698 -1.79 -16.32 13.55
N VAL A 699 -1.31 -16.12 12.33
CA VAL A 699 -0.74 -17.19 11.51
C VAL A 699 0.73 -17.40 11.84
N ILE A 700 1.54 -16.34 11.75
CA ILE A 700 3.01 -16.48 11.83
C ILE A 700 3.51 -16.75 13.25
N GLN A 701 2.75 -16.38 14.30
CA GLN A 701 3.12 -16.70 15.68
C GLN A 701 3.25 -18.22 15.89
N PHE A 702 2.44 -19.04 15.23
CA PHE A 702 2.56 -20.49 15.32
C PHE A 702 3.78 -21.02 14.53
N GLN A 703 4.12 -20.39 13.40
CA GLN A 703 5.36 -20.72 12.68
C GLN A 703 6.60 -20.39 13.51
N PHE A 704 6.60 -19.23 14.19
CA PHE A 704 7.66 -18.86 15.11
C PHE A 704 7.70 -19.81 16.30
N HIS A 705 6.55 -20.09 16.91
CA HIS A 705 6.48 -21.01 18.05
C HIS A 705 7.03 -22.40 17.69
N GLU A 706 6.62 -22.99 16.56
CA GLU A 706 7.16 -24.27 16.07
C GLU A 706 8.69 -24.24 15.92
N ALA A 707 9.23 -23.20 15.28
CA ALA A 707 10.66 -23.07 15.07
C ALA A 707 11.44 -22.89 16.38
N LEU A 708 10.91 -22.08 17.30
CA LEU A 708 11.52 -21.83 18.62
C LEU A 708 11.45 -23.06 19.52
N CYS A 709 10.36 -23.82 19.46
CA CYS A 709 10.21 -25.11 20.14
C CYS A 709 11.24 -26.13 19.64
N LYS A 710 11.44 -26.20 18.33
CA LYS A 710 12.49 -27.02 17.73
C LYS A 710 13.88 -26.59 18.19
N ALA A 711 14.14 -25.28 18.25
CA ALA A 711 15.41 -24.74 18.76
C ALA A 711 15.60 -25.02 20.27
N ALA A 712 14.52 -25.06 21.05
CA ALA A 712 14.52 -25.45 22.46
C ALA A 712 14.69 -26.96 22.68
N GLY A 713 14.69 -27.78 21.62
CA GLY A 713 14.79 -29.23 21.71
C GLY A 713 13.51 -29.90 22.22
N HIS A 714 12.36 -29.24 22.07
CA HIS A 714 11.06 -29.81 22.45
C HIS A 714 10.75 -31.07 21.64
N THR A 715 10.16 -32.06 22.30
CA THR A 715 9.67 -33.30 21.69
C THR A 715 8.24 -33.56 22.14
N GLY A 716 7.34 -33.89 21.23
CA GLY A 716 5.93 -34.15 21.52
C GLY A 716 5.01 -33.17 20.79
N PRO A 717 3.71 -33.13 21.16
CA PRO A 717 2.75 -32.22 20.56
C PRO A 717 3.16 -30.76 20.73
N LEU A 718 2.96 -29.95 19.68
CA LEU A 718 3.43 -28.56 19.66
C LEU A 718 2.80 -27.72 20.79
N HIS A 719 1.52 -27.93 21.12
CA HIS A 719 0.82 -27.17 22.15
C HIS A 719 1.31 -27.40 23.59
N THR A 720 2.19 -28.38 23.81
CA THR A 720 2.82 -28.64 25.12
C THR A 720 4.18 -27.98 25.27
N CYS A 721 4.66 -27.30 24.22
CA CYS A 721 5.96 -26.65 24.22
C CYS A 721 5.96 -25.42 25.13
N ASP A 722 7.01 -25.31 25.94
CA ASP A 722 7.35 -24.11 26.69
C ASP A 722 8.82 -23.77 26.39
N ILE A 723 9.06 -22.59 25.81
CA ILE A 723 10.41 -22.14 25.43
C ILE A 723 11.16 -21.47 26.60
N TYR A 724 10.54 -21.33 27.78
CA TYR A 724 11.16 -20.73 28.96
C TYR A 724 12.56 -21.29 29.24
N GLN A 725 13.52 -20.40 29.54
CA GLN A 725 14.96 -20.72 29.73
C GLN A 725 15.74 -21.21 28.50
N SER A 726 15.12 -21.32 27.32
CA SER A 726 15.83 -21.70 26.10
C SER A 726 16.62 -20.53 25.50
N LYS A 727 17.93 -20.50 25.78
CA LYS A 727 18.85 -19.52 25.17
C LYS A 727 18.96 -19.67 23.65
N ALA A 728 18.80 -20.89 23.13
CA ALA A 728 18.81 -21.16 21.69
C ALA A 728 17.62 -20.51 21.00
N ALA A 729 16.41 -20.64 21.57
CA ALA A 729 15.21 -19.97 21.06
C ALA A 729 15.36 -18.43 21.15
N GLY A 730 15.84 -17.91 22.29
CA GLY A 730 16.07 -16.48 22.45
C GLY A 730 17.09 -15.90 21.48
N SER A 731 18.20 -16.62 21.19
CA SER A 731 19.19 -16.18 20.20
C SER A 731 18.58 -16.12 18.80
N LEU A 732 17.86 -17.17 18.40
CA LEU A 732 17.19 -17.25 17.09
C LEU A 732 16.21 -16.09 16.89
N LEU A 733 15.34 -15.86 17.87
CA LEU A 733 14.39 -14.75 17.81
C LEU A 733 15.11 -13.40 17.82
N GLY A 734 16.01 -13.17 18.78
CA GLY A 734 16.71 -11.90 18.95
C GLY A 734 17.52 -11.48 17.71
N GLU A 735 18.16 -12.42 17.02
CA GLU A 735 18.88 -12.16 15.76
C GLU A 735 17.95 -11.66 14.65
N ALA A 736 16.77 -12.25 14.51
CA ALA A 736 15.78 -11.80 13.53
C ALA A 736 15.19 -10.43 13.89
N LEU A 737 14.89 -10.18 15.18
CA LEU A 737 14.32 -8.89 15.62
C LEU A 737 15.29 -7.71 15.42
N LYS A 738 16.61 -7.94 15.50
CA LYS A 738 17.62 -6.89 15.24
C LYS A 738 17.58 -6.33 13.82
N LEU A 739 17.01 -7.06 12.85
CA LEU A 739 16.85 -6.57 11.49
C LEU A 739 15.87 -5.40 11.42
N GLY A 740 14.89 -5.33 12.33
CA GLY A 740 13.77 -4.40 12.22
C GLY A 740 13.16 -4.43 10.81
N PHE A 741 13.00 -3.27 10.21
CA PHE A 741 12.51 -3.12 8.82
C PHE A 741 13.64 -2.98 7.79
N SER A 742 14.90 -3.30 8.12
CA SER A 742 16.04 -3.10 7.21
C SER A 742 16.11 -4.08 6.02
N LYS A 743 15.41 -5.21 6.13
CA LYS A 743 15.33 -6.27 5.11
C LYS A 743 13.88 -6.57 4.75
N PRO A 744 13.61 -7.11 3.54
CA PRO A 744 12.32 -7.70 3.22
C PRO A 744 11.91 -8.74 4.26
N TRP A 745 10.64 -8.73 4.68
CA TRP A 745 10.13 -9.64 5.71
C TRP A 745 10.36 -11.14 5.44
N PRO A 746 10.41 -11.66 4.18
CA PRO A 746 10.72 -13.07 3.95
C PRO A 746 12.11 -13.48 4.45
N GLU A 747 13.09 -12.57 4.46
CA GLU A 747 14.42 -12.84 5.02
C GLU A 747 14.35 -13.03 6.54
N ALA A 748 13.59 -12.18 7.23
CA ALA A 748 13.36 -12.33 8.67
C ALA A 748 12.56 -13.60 8.99
N MET A 749 11.59 -13.98 8.13
CA MET A 749 10.85 -15.24 8.25
C MET A 749 11.77 -16.45 8.11
N GLU A 750 12.67 -16.43 7.12
CA GLU A 750 13.62 -17.51 6.86
C GLU A 750 14.64 -17.67 7.98
N LEU A 751 15.12 -16.56 8.57
CA LEU A 751 16.01 -16.63 9.72
C LEU A 751 15.38 -17.35 10.91
N ILE A 752 14.09 -17.10 11.20
CA ILE A 752 13.41 -17.74 12.33
C ILE A 752 13.01 -19.18 11.97
N THR A 753 12.36 -19.37 10.83
CA THR A 753 11.62 -20.61 10.53
C THR A 753 12.35 -21.54 9.57
N GLY A 754 13.43 -21.08 8.92
CA GLY A 754 14.15 -21.81 7.88
C GLY A 754 13.47 -21.78 6.51
N GLN A 755 12.42 -20.99 6.32
CA GLN A 755 11.70 -20.82 5.06
C GLN A 755 11.08 -19.41 4.94
N PRO A 756 10.81 -18.87 3.73
CA PRO A 756 10.47 -17.46 3.55
C PRO A 756 8.96 -17.12 3.58
N ASN A 757 8.06 -18.11 3.59
CA ASN A 757 6.62 -17.92 3.35
C ASN A 757 5.79 -17.88 4.65
N MET A 758 4.63 -17.22 4.58
CA MET A 758 3.58 -17.40 5.59
C MET A 758 2.84 -18.72 5.32
N SER A 759 2.56 -19.50 6.38
CA SER A 759 1.92 -20.81 6.31
C SER A 759 1.01 -21.05 7.51
N ALA A 760 -0.17 -21.62 7.27
CA ALA A 760 -1.10 -22.04 8.32
C ALA A 760 -0.75 -23.42 8.92
N GLU A 761 0.24 -24.15 8.38
CA GLU A 761 0.53 -25.53 8.76
C GLU A 761 0.88 -25.68 10.25
N ALA A 762 1.74 -24.80 10.79
CA ALA A 762 2.11 -24.85 12.21
C ALA A 762 0.91 -24.60 13.13
N LEU A 763 0.00 -23.70 12.75
CA LEU A 763 -1.24 -23.45 13.47
C LEU A 763 -2.15 -24.68 13.43
N MET A 764 -2.34 -25.28 12.25
CA MET A 764 -3.16 -26.48 12.11
C MET A 764 -2.57 -27.67 12.88
N SER A 765 -1.24 -27.79 12.92
CA SER A 765 -0.51 -28.79 13.73
C SER A 765 -0.72 -28.58 15.23
N TYR A 766 -0.67 -27.34 15.71
CA TYR A 766 -0.93 -26.99 17.10
C TYR A 766 -2.34 -27.46 17.55
N PHE A 767 -3.35 -27.23 16.71
CA PHE A 767 -4.75 -27.51 17.01
C PHE A 767 -5.27 -28.87 16.50
N GLU A 768 -4.42 -29.72 15.95
CA GLU A 768 -4.83 -31.02 15.40
C GLU A 768 -5.64 -31.87 16.41
N PRO A 769 -5.24 -31.99 17.69
CA PRO A 769 -6.01 -32.81 18.64
C PRO A 769 -7.42 -32.27 18.88
N LEU A 770 -7.55 -30.94 18.98
CA LEU A 770 -8.85 -30.28 19.15
C LEU A 770 -9.71 -30.42 17.90
N MET A 771 -9.12 -30.30 16.72
CA MET A 771 -9.82 -30.46 15.45
C MET A 771 -10.41 -31.86 15.31
N THR A 772 -9.62 -32.88 15.65
CA THR A 772 -10.04 -34.29 15.68
C THR A 772 -11.19 -34.49 16.68
N TRP A 773 -11.10 -33.91 17.88
CA TRP A 773 -12.16 -33.98 18.88
C TRP A 773 -13.45 -33.28 18.43
N LEU A 774 -13.36 -32.02 17.96
CA LEU A 774 -14.51 -31.23 17.49
C LEU A 774 -15.25 -31.92 16.34
N THR A 775 -14.50 -32.49 15.39
CA THR A 775 -15.10 -33.19 14.24
C THR A 775 -15.93 -34.39 14.71
N LYS A 776 -15.41 -35.16 15.66
CA LYS A 776 -16.12 -36.31 16.25
C LYS A 776 -17.35 -35.86 17.04
N GLU A 777 -17.21 -34.82 17.86
CA GLU A 777 -18.29 -34.31 18.71
C GLU A 777 -19.44 -33.72 17.88
N ASN A 778 -19.12 -32.88 16.90
CA ASN A 778 -20.11 -32.32 15.96
C ASN A 778 -20.83 -33.43 15.18
N ALA A 779 -20.11 -34.49 14.76
CA ALA A 779 -20.71 -35.63 14.09
C ALA A 779 -21.67 -36.42 15.00
N ASN A 780 -21.31 -36.63 16.28
CA ASN A 780 -22.17 -37.28 17.26
C ASN A 780 -23.47 -36.49 17.51
N ASN A 781 -23.37 -35.16 17.53
CA ASN A 781 -24.50 -34.26 17.73
C ASN A 781 -25.35 -34.02 16.48
N GLY A 782 -24.89 -34.49 15.30
CA GLY A 782 -25.52 -34.21 14.01
C GLY A 782 -25.50 -32.73 13.66
N ASP A 783 -24.46 -32.00 14.09
CA ASP A 783 -24.32 -30.57 13.84
C ASP A 783 -23.99 -30.28 12.38
N VAL A 784 -24.63 -29.26 11.83
CA VAL A 784 -24.38 -28.79 10.46
C VAL A 784 -23.26 -27.75 10.50
N LEU A 785 -22.14 -28.02 9.82
CA LEU A 785 -21.06 -27.05 9.72
C LEU A 785 -21.48 -25.84 8.87
N GLY A 786 -21.07 -24.65 9.30
CA GLY A 786 -21.49 -23.39 8.69
C GLY A 786 -22.94 -23.03 9.00
N TRP A 787 -23.50 -22.08 8.25
CA TRP A 787 -24.82 -21.49 8.50
C TRP A 787 -25.62 -21.45 7.20
N PRO A 788 -26.11 -22.59 6.68
CA PRO A 788 -26.89 -22.63 5.44
C PRO A 788 -28.18 -21.83 5.52
N GLU A 789 -28.77 -21.67 6.72
CA GLU A 789 -29.88 -20.75 6.99
C GLU A 789 -29.33 -19.34 7.31
N TYR A 790 -28.56 -18.78 6.38
CA TYR A 790 -27.80 -17.53 6.57
C TYR A 790 -28.69 -16.29 6.73
N ASP A 791 -29.95 -16.35 6.31
CA ASP A 791 -30.96 -15.28 6.42
C ASP A 791 -31.68 -15.27 7.78
N TRP A 792 -31.43 -16.27 8.63
CA TRP A 792 -32.00 -16.32 9.97
C TRP A 792 -31.47 -15.18 10.86
N THR A 793 -32.39 -14.52 11.58
CA THR A 793 -32.06 -13.53 12.63
C THR A 793 -33.03 -13.68 13.82
N PRO A 794 -32.61 -13.33 15.05
CA PRO A 794 -33.46 -13.49 16.25
C PRO A 794 -34.81 -12.77 16.20
N TYR A 795 -34.92 -11.69 15.42
CA TYR A 795 -36.12 -10.86 15.30
C TYR A 795 -37.00 -11.18 14.08
N ALA A 796 -36.56 -12.04 13.16
CA ALA A 796 -37.35 -12.43 11.99
C ALA A 796 -38.60 -13.24 12.36
N ALA A 797 -38.52 -14.08 13.42
CA ALA A 797 -39.67 -14.87 13.90
C ALA A 797 -40.81 -14.00 14.44
N THR A 798 -40.47 -12.91 15.14
CA THR A 798 -41.44 -11.89 15.62
C THR A 798 -42.10 -11.11 14.48
N GLN A 799 -41.37 -10.82 13.39
CA GLN A 799 -41.95 -10.17 12.20
C GLN A 799 -42.84 -11.11 11.38
N ALA A 800 -42.49 -12.40 11.28
CA ALA A 800 -43.32 -13.40 10.61
C ALA A 800 -44.69 -13.60 11.27
N GLN A 801 -44.80 -13.34 12.60
CA GLN A 801 -46.08 -13.32 13.32
C GLN A 801 -46.90 -12.05 13.07
N SER A 802 -46.29 -10.92 12.70
CA SER A 802 -47.02 -9.69 12.34
C SER A 802 -47.37 -9.60 10.84
N ASP A 803 -46.62 -10.26 9.97
CA ASP A 803 -46.75 -10.17 8.50
C ASP A 803 -47.58 -11.30 7.85
N SER A 804 -48.22 -12.19 8.63
CA SER A 804 -48.91 -13.36 8.08
C SER A 804 -50.05 -13.05 7.08
N ASP A 805 -50.50 -11.79 6.99
CA ASP A 805 -51.59 -11.35 6.12
C ASP A 805 -51.16 -10.47 4.92
N ARG A 806 -49.86 -10.16 4.76
CA ARG A 806 -49.35 -9.27 3.70
C ARG A 806 -48.28 -9.91 2.82
N ALA A 807 -48.23 -9.48 1.56
CA ALA A 807 -47.32 -9.95 0.53
C ALA A 807 -46.81 -8.75 -0.28
N ASN A 808 -45.52 -8.73 -0.59
CA ASN A 808 -44.91 -7.71 -1.45
C ASN A 808 -45.18 -8.05 -2.92
N PHE A 809 -45.86 -7.16 -3.64
CA PHE A 809 -46.17 -7.29 -5.07
C PHE A 809 -45.83 -5.99 -5.79
N LEU A 810 -44.83 -6.02 -6.69
CA LEU A 810 -44.31 -4.84 -7.41
C LEU A 810 -43.91 -3.66 -6.51
N GLY A 811 -43.25 -3.95 -5.38
CA GLY A 811 -42.78 -2.91 -4.44
C GLY A 811 -43.88 -2.35 -3.52
N MET A 812 -45.10 -2.91 -3.57
CA MET A 812 -46.21 -2.53 -2.69
C MET A 812 -46.53 -3.66 -1.72
N SER A 813 -46.74 -3.33 -0.44
CA SER A 813 -47.24 -4.27 0.57
C SER A 813 -48.76 -4.39 0.48
N LEU A 814 -49.25 -5.51 -0.05
CA LEU A 814 -50.68 -5.78 -0.31
C LEU A 814 -51.15 -7.02 0.45
N SER A 815 -52.45 -7.15 0.70
CA SER A 815 -52.98 -8.45 1.19
C SER A 815 -52.76 -9.54 0.14
N ARG A 816 -52.55 -10.80 0.55
CA ARG A 816 -52.34 -11.91 -0.41
C ARG A 816 -53.43 -11.98 -1.49
N LYS A 817 -54.70 -11.73 -1.14
CA LYS A 817 -55.81 -11.71 -2.11
C LYS A 817 -55.66 -10.60 -3.16
N GLN A 818 -55.17 -9.42 -2.76
CA GLN A 818 -54.89 -8.32 -3.69
C GLN A 818 -53.67 -8.61 -4.58
N ALA A 819 -52.62 -9.21 -4.03
CA ALA A 819 -51.44 -9.62 -4.81
C ALA A 819 -51.81 -10.71 -5.84
N THR A 820 -52.64 -11.69 -5.47
CA THR A 820 -53.13 -12.71 -6.41
C THR A 820 -54.01 -12.09 -7.50
N ALA A 821 -54.90 -11.16 -7.15
CA ALA A 821 -55.71 -10.44 -8.14
C ALA A 821 -54.83 -9.61 -9.10
N GLY A 822 -53.80 -8.93 -8.59
CA GLY A 822 -52.82 -8.20 -9.40
C GLY A 822 -52.06 -9.11 -10.37
N GLY A 823 -51.69 -10.31 -9.93
CA GLY A 823 -51.06 -11.33 -10.78
C GLY A 823 -51.95 -11.76 -11.95
N TRP A 824 -53.24 -11.99 -11.71
CA TRP A 824 -54.20 -12.33 -12.77
C TRP A 824 -54.42 -11.19 -13.76
N VAL A 825 -54.41 -9.95 -13.31
CA VAL A 825 -54.52 -8.76 -14.18
C VAL A 825 -53.29 -8.63 -15.07
N LEU A 826 -52.08 -8.80 -14.53
CA LEU A 826 -50.84 -8.76 -15.33
C LEU A 826 -50.79 -9.89 -16.36
N LEU A 827 -51.23 -11.09 -15.99
CA LEU A 827 -51.31 -12.22 -16.93
C LEU A 827 -52.29 -11.92 -18.07
N ALA A 828 -53.46 -11.35 -17.77
CA ALA A 828 -54.43 -10.95 -18.78
C ALA A 828 -53.86 -9.87 -19.72
N LEU A 829 -53.18 -8.86 -19.16
CA LEU A 829 -52.53 -7.81 -19.95
C LEU A 829 -51.41 -8.37 -20.84
N ALA A 830 -50.60 -9.30 -20.33
CA ALA A 830 -49.56 -9.96 -21.11
C ALA A 830 -50.14 -10.78 -22.27
N LEU A 831 -51.21 -11.53 -22.04
CA LEU A 831 -51.90 -12.30 -23.08
C LEU A 831 -52.52 -11.39 -24.15
N VAL A 832 -53.13 -10.27 -23.75
CA VAL A 832 -53.63 -9.25 -24.69
C VAL A 832 -52.48 -8.70 -25.52
N PHE A 833 -51.35 -8.37 -24.89
CA PHE A 833 -50.18 -7.81 -25.57
C PHE A 833 -49.64 -8.77 -26.63
N VAL A 834 -49.49 -10.06 -26.29
CA VAL A 834 -49.06 -11.14 -27.20
C VAL A 834 -50.05 -11.30 -28.36
N LEU A 835 -51.35 -11.31 -28.09
CA LEU A 835 -52.39 -11.36 -29.13
C LEU A 835 -52.30 -10.17 -30.09
N THR A 836 -52.13 -8.94 -29.56
CA THR A 836 -51.94 -7.75 -30.41
C THR A 836 -50.66 -7.82 -31.25
N THR A 837 -49.56 -8.35 -30.71
CA THR A 837 -48.30 -8.50 -31.48
C THR A 837 -48.46 -9.53 -32.59
N ILE A 838 -49.14 -10.65 -32.34
CA ILE A 838 -49.44 -11.66 -33.36
C ILE A 838 -50.33 -11.05 -34.45
N ILE A 839 -51.39 -10.31 -34.09
CA ILE A 839 -52.29 -9.66 -35.05
C ILE A 839 -51.54 -8.62 -35.92
N LEU A 840 -50.65 -7.82 -35.32
CA LEU A 840 -49.79 -6.88 -36.03
C LEU A 840 -48.81 -7.59 -36.98
N GLY A 841 -48.19 -8.68 -36.53
CA GLY A 841 -47.31 -9.52 -37.35
C GLY A 841 -48.02 -10.15 -38.54
N VAL A 842 -49.24 -10.66 -38.35
CA VAL A 842 -50.07 -11.22 -39.43
C VAL A 842 -50.51 -10.13 -40.42
N LYS A 843 -50.89 -8.93 -39.94
CA LYS A 843 -51.21 -7.79 -40.82
C LYS A 843 -50.01 -7.35 -41.67
N MET A 844 -48.79 -7.30 -41.10
CA MET A 844 -47.58 -6.98 -41.86
C MET A 844 -47.23 -8.06 -42.90
N ALA A 845 -47.40 -9.33 -42.56
CA ALA A 845 -47.15 -10.44 -43.48
C ALA A 845 -48.16 -10.46 -44.66
N LEU A 846 -49.43 -10.15 -44.40
CA LEU A 846 -50.46 -10.02 -45.44
C LEU A 846 -50.27 -8.76 -46.30
N GLY A 847 -49.77 -7.66 -45.72
CA GLY A 847 -49.40 -6.45 -46.46
C GLY A 847 -48.23 -6.70 -47.43
N ARG A 848 -47.19 -7.42 -47.00
CA ARG A 848 -46.05 -7.80 -47.85
C ARG A 848 -46.44 -8.79 -48.97
N ARG A 849 -47.40 -9.69 -48.75
CA ARG A 849 -47.89 -10.62 -49.79
C ARG A 849 -48.77 -9.94 -50.85
N ARG A 850 -49.39 -8.78 -50.58
CA ARG A 850 -50.14 -7.99 -51.59
C ARG A 850 -49.24 -7.09 -52.44
N ALA A 851 -48.05 -6.71 -51.96
CA ALA A 851 -47.12 -5.85 -52.70
C ALA A 851 -46.27 -6.59 -53.76
N PHE A 852 -46.26 -7.93 -53.78
CA PHE A 852 -45.40 -8.73 -54.65
C PHE A 852 -46.13 -9.44 -55.82
N LYS A 853 -47.36 -9.03 -56.13
CA LYS A 853 -48.14 -9.50 -57.30
C LYS A 853 -48.84 -8.32 -57.99
N SER A 854 -48.11 -7.45 -58.70
CA SER A 854 -48.63 -6.67 -59.84
C SER A 854 -47.52 -5.89 -60.53
N SER A 855 -47.44 -6.02 -61.88
CA SER A 855 -46.62 -5.31 -62.89
C SER A 855 -45.09 -5.41 -62.74
N SER A 856 -44.28 -6.06 -63.60
CA SER A 856 -44.35 -6.25 -65.06
C SER A 856 -44.66 -4.96 -65.81
N GLU A 857 -43.63 -4.20 -66.23
CA GLU A 857 -43.37 -3.77 -67.62
C GLU A 857 -42.37 -2.60 -67.72
N MET A 858 -41.50 -2.71 -68.74
CA MET A 858 -40.91 -1.67 -69.59
C MET A 858 -39.75 -0.76 -69.11
N GLU A 859 -38.55 -1.15 -69.54
CA GLU A 859 -37.70 -0.53 -70.57
C GLU A 859 -37.54 1.01 -70.73
N LEU A 860 -36.25 1.36 -70.97
CA LEU A 860 -35.69 2.38 -71.87
C LEU A 860 -35.77 3.88 -71.50
N LYS A 861 -34.70 4.39 -70.87
CA LYS A 861 -33.73 5.32 -71.50
C LYS A 861 -32.48 5.52 -70.64
#